data_AF-A0A6B4JN95-F1
#
_entry.id   AF-A0A6B4JN95-F1
#
_cell.length_a   1.000
_cell.length_b   1.000
_cell.length_c   1.000
_cell.angle_alpha   90.00
_cell.angle_beta   90.00
_cell.angle_gamma   90.00
#
_symmetry.space_group_name_H-M   'P 1'
#
loop_
_entity.id
_entity.type
_entity.pdbx_description
1 polymer ?
#
loop_
_entity_poly.entity_id
_entity_poly.type
_entity_poly.pdbx_seq_one_letter_code
_entity_poly.pdbx_strand_id
1 'polypeptide(L)'
;MFIKQVNIENFAGIKGTVINFNDKFNLIYGENEKGKSTIESFIKIWLYGFEKNRGKNNGRKKFKPLTGEKISGELIVEHDKATYVIRRSFGLTKKDDTCEIFDEITGEKIDIPNSSEPGKYFLNINSSTFSKTLFIKQLGVIVNKDKEEEIMEKITNTYNVGEENISFKKAIEVLEKGKKQIRTVRKSGELDLLIEKRCKLKEELWEAYNLSQESIENEEKLLNRKSEKEALIKKLDSLELYKKYLKKSSLQKDYLEIAQYLKKSEDLKKKEEIISEELSNSYTNITSEFLEELNNEYNRYLNLNDIRQEKIGELNTLQNKLNEKNNEFKEYKVLTSIGEEDIKDKLYVLKIEQENLEEKLNKINTIEHSIETFKTDLRVRANKVNNLEYISNNRDEIGININLYKDKLKELKYKLESYSLNDQVYLKKDIKNKITAIYILFALVLTLLFIGILKNIFILDVISIPILVFLIKFYLKYSLIFKGISEKEKNKCFIENLKNQVEQYEEKINLYMSEIKCESYEDLMNQLSKYDCYKIYRDNIYVSINSKVEEINELKVDDVKNKFNKNNKILESLFKLLNCNSIEETIEKVSTYNNLKKELLPIEYKLNSLILELKEVNTQLSDNEGYLRKKTKGTEFDSIDILDFHMKIKEYRDKVNKIKQIKNNLTNVEETYKVLLKDRDIDEIRKAIKDVLPNDLNCSYESEEEIEKEIKNSSNKLLKVEKEIKDLDHLIEKRYLGKRVISEIEEELYSVEEKISKYKKEFKALELASLKLQESFKELRTNVGPKLNKEVLNKFNFLTNEFYRDVKISEDYELKIRNDNLLFDSEILSNGAKDQLYLALRLSFINMLFENENVPLFLDDAFIQYDDKRRERALKLLIKEGFGQIIFFTCQTIEKNILDNMNTDYNLIQLS
;
A
#
# COMPACT_ATOMS: atom_id res chain seq x y z
N MET A 1 11.73 3.57 -59.54
CA MET A 1 11.53 2.19 -59.99
C MET A 1 10.77 2.16 -61.31
N PHE A 2 11.24 1.38 -62.29
CA PHE A 2 10.54 1.04 -63.53
C PHE A 2 10.44 -0.47 -63.68
N ILE A 3 9.40 -0.97 -64.35
CA ILE A 3 9.34 -2.36 -64.77
C ILE A 3 9.83 -2.42 -66.21
N LYS A 4 10.91 -3.16 -66.48
CA LYS A 4 11.43 -3.36 -67.84
C LYS A 4 10.79 -4.54 -68.52
N GLN A 5 10.65 -5.64 -67.80
CA GLN A 5 10.20 -6.90 -68.39
C GLN A 5 9.46 -7.76 -67.38
N VAL A 6 8.37 -8.37 -67.84
CA VAL A 6 7.64 -9.42 -67.13
C VAL A 6 7.86 -10.73 -67.87
N ASN A 7 8.46 -11.72 -67.20
CA ASN A 7 8.67 -13.06 -67.73
C ASN A 7 7.82 -14.06 -66.93
N ILE A 8 6.72 -14.51 -67.52
CA ILE A 8 5.81 -15.48 -66.91
C ILE A 8 6.19 -16.87 -67.43
N GLU A 9 6.84 -17.68 -66.58
CA GLU A 9 7.07 -19.08 -66.88
C GLU A 9 5.77 -19.86 -66.76
N ASN A 10 5.15 -19.86 -65.57
CA ASN A 10 3.86 -20.52 -65.30
C ASN A 10 3.04 -19.70 -64.29
N PHE A 11 1.91 -19.13 -64.71
CA PHE A 11 1.00 -18.41 -63.80
C PHE A 11 -0.44 -18.44 -64.31
N ALA A 12 -1.35 -19.03 -63.53
CA ALA A 12 -2.77 -19.21 -63.91
C ALA A 12 -2.95 -19.84 -65.31
N GLY A 13 -3.55 -19.13 -66.25
CA GLY A 13 -3.73 -19.60 -67.64
C GLY A 13 -2.58 -19.24 -68.58
N ILE A 14 -1.56 -18.49 -68.12
CA ILE A 14 -0.49 -17.93 -68.94
C ILE A 14 0.79 -18.76 -68.76
N LYS A 15 1.43 -19.13 -69.87
CA LYS A 15 2.67 -19.92 -69.90
C LYS A 15 3.66 -19.35 -70.92
N GLY A 16 4.93 -19.24 -70.53
CA GLY A 16 6.04 -18.83 -71.40
C GLY A 16 5.85 -17.48 -72.08
N THR A 17 5.29 -16.50 -71.36
CA THR A 17 4.96 -15.17 -71.92
C THR A 17 5.95 -14.13 -71.43
N VAL A 18 6.56 -13.40 -72.37
CA VAL A 18 7.49 -12.30 -72.09
C VAL A 18 6.90 -10.99 -72.60
N ILE A 19 6.85 -9.99 -71.73
CA ILE A 19 6.31 -8.66 -72.03
C ILE A 19 7.37 -7.62 -71.68
N ASN A 20 7.78 -6.84 -72.67
CA ASN A 20 8.74 -5.75 -72.50
C ASN A 20 8.00 -4.42 -72.41
N PHE A 21 8.35 -3.62 -71.43
CA PHE A 21 7.81 -2.29 -71.21
C PHE A 21 8.90 -1.25 -71.49
N ASN A 22 8.48 -0.12 -72.04
CA ASN A 22 9.33 1.05 -72.19
C ASN A 22 9.17 1.96 -70.98
N ASP A 23 10.10 2.89 -70.83
CA ASP A 23 9.93 4.05 -69.98
C ASP A 23 8.76 4.89 -70.54
N LYS A 24 8.02 5.60 -69.68
CA LYS A 24 6.81 6.39 -70.03
C LYS A 24 5.56 5.52 -70.31
N PHE A 25 4.76 5.85 -71.32
CA PHE A 25 3.40 5.31 -71.50
C PHE A 25 3.41 3.97 -72.25
N ASN A 26 2.86 2.93 -71.64
CA ASN A 26 2.69 1.60 -72.21
C ASN A 26 1.19 1.30 -72.26
N LEU A 27 0.64 1.15 -73.47
CA LEU A 27 -0.75 0.77 -73.69
C LEU A 27 -0.81 -0.72 -74.03
N ILE A 28 -1.37 -1.51 -73.12
CA ILE A 28 -1.58 -2.95 -73.28
C ILE A 28 -3.02 -3.17 -73.72
N TYR A 29 -3.18 -3.53 -74.99
CA TYR A 29 -4.47 -3.83 -75.59
C TYR A 29 -4.69 -5.34 -75.66
N GLY A 30 -5.86 -5.78 -75.23
CA GLY A 30 -6.33 -7.15 -75.41
C GLY A 30 -7.83 -7.26 -75.21
N GLU A 31 -8.48 -8.09 -76.01
CA GLU A 31 -9.88 -8.45 -75.80
C GLU A 31 -10.08 -9.08 -74.40
N ASN A 32 -11.33 -9.16 -73.96
CA ASN A 32 -11.63 -9.87 -72.71
C ASN A 32 -11.09 -11.30 -72.77
N GLU A 33 -10.65 -11.82 -71.63
CA GLU A 33 -10.07 -13.16 -71.48
C GLU A 33 -8.65 -13.35 -72.06
N LYS A 34 -8.04 -12.35 -72.70
CA LYS A 34 -6.63 -12.37 -73.17
C LYS A 34 -5.57 -12.25 -72.07
N GLY A 35 -5.94 -12.42 -70.80
CA GLY A 35 -4.99 -12.48 -69.68
C GLY A 35 -4.54 -11.14 -69.07
N LYS A 36 -5.12 -9.99 -69.45
CA LYS A 36 -4.80 -8.65 -68.89
C LYS A 36 -4.72 -8.62 -67.35
N SER A 37 -5.82 -8.92 -66.67
CA SER A 37 -5.87 -8.92 -65.19
C SER A 37 -4.99 -10.01 -64.54
N THR A 38 -4.61 -11.04 -65.32
CA THR A 38 -3.68 -12.08 -64.85
C THR A 38 -2.25 -11.54 -64.84
N ILE A 39 -1.83 -10.82 -65.87
CA ILE A 39 -0.51 -10.13 -65.92
C ILE A 39 -0.42 -9.07 -64.82
N GLU A 40 -1.48 -8.28 -64.65
CA GLU A 40 -1.59 -7.26 -63.60
C GLU A 40 -1.45 -7.88 -62.19
N SER A 41 -2.15 -9.00 -61.94
CA SER A 41 -2.04 -9.77 -60.70
C SER A 41 -0.65 -10.37 -60.49
N PHE A 42 0.02 -10.81 -61.57
CA PHE A 42 1.39 -11.33 -61.52
C PHE A 42 2.34 -10.26 -60.98
N ILE A 43 2.30 -9.05 -61.53
CA ILE A 43 3.16 -7.93 -61.10
C ILE A 43 2.95 -7.64 -59.61
N LYS A 44 1.68 -7.52 -59.16
CA LYS A 44 1.37 -7.27 -57.74
C LYS A 44 1.90 -8.38 -56.83
N ILE A 45 1.72 -9.64 -57.21
CA ILE A 45 2.19 -10.80 -56.43
C ILE A 45 3.71 -10.87 -56.41
N TRP A 46 4.40 -10.49 -57.50
CA TRP A 46 5.85 -10.47 -57.52
C TRP A 46 6.44 -9.41 -56.59
N LEU A 47 5.75 -8.28 -56.41
CA LEU A 47 6.18 -7.21 -55.50
C LEU A 47 5.80 -7.48 -54.04
N TYR A 48 4.61 -8.00 -53.73
CA TYR A 48 4.10 -8.09 -52.35
C TYR A 48 3.69 -9.49 -51.88
N GLY A 49 3.77 -10.50 -52.76
CA GLY A 49 3.32 -11.85 -52.47
C GLY A 49 1.80 -12.02 -52.42
N PHE A 50 1.34 -13.16 -51.90
CA PHE A 50 -0.09 -13.46 -51.76
C PHE A 50 -0.68 -12.86 -50.48
N GLU A 51 -1.88 -12.27 -50.61
CA GLU A 51 -2.68 -11.77 -49.48
C GLU A 51 -3.04 -12.89 -48.49
N LYS A 52 -3.07 -12.57 -47.18
CA LYS A 52 -3.30 -13.52 -46.07
C LYS A 52 -4.78 -13.88 -45.89
N ASN A 53 -5.44 -14.38 -46.93
CA ASN A 53 -6.87 -14.76 -46.85
C ASN A 53 -7.04 -16.27 -46.60
N ARG A 54 -7.81 -16.62 -45.54
CA ARG A 54 -8.19 -18.01 -45.23
C ARG A 54 -9.56 -18.31 -45.88
N GLY A 55 -9.68 -19.40 -46.65
CA GLY A 55 -10.96 -19.87 -47.22
C GLY A 55 -10.99 -20.05 -48.75
N LYS A 56 -12.19 -19.98 -49.37
CA LYS A 56 -12.42 -20.11 -50.83
C LYS A 56 -11.73 -19.02 -51.67
N ASN A 57 -11.35 -17.89 -51.06
CA ASN A 57 -10.65 -16.76 -51.70
C ASN A 57 -9.11 -16.84 -51.58
N ASN A 58 -8.55 -18.04 -51.40
CA ASN A 58 -7.09 -18.20 -51.36
C ASN A 58 -6.48 -17.93 -52.74
N GLY A 59 -5.76 -16.82 -52.89
CA GLY A 59 -5.12 -16.41 -54.14
C GLY A 59 -4.22 -17.49 -54.75
N ARG A 60 -3.56 -18.32 -53.92
CA ARG A 60 -2.72 -19.43 -54.39
C ARG A 60 -3.49 -20.49 -55.17
N LYS A 61 -4.74 -20.74 -54.78
CA LYS A 61 -5.62 -21.69 -55.49
C LYS A 61 -6.15 -21.08 -56.79
N LYS A 62 -6.44 -19.77 -56.77
CA LYS A 62 -6.99 -19.04 -57.92
C LYS A 62 -6.00 -18.98 -59.09
N PHE A 63 -4.72 -18.72 -58.83
CA PHE A 63 -3.71 -18.52 -59.87
C PHE A 63 -2.83 -19.74 -60.12
N LYS A 64 -3.26 -20.93 -59.67
CA LYS A 64 -2.52 -22.17 -59.94
C LYS A 64 -2.62 -22.53 -61.43
N PRO A 65 -1.50 -22.88 -62.10
CA PRO A 65 -1.53 -23.38 -63.47
C PRO A 65 -2.42 -24.60 -63.64
N LEU A 66 -3.21 -24.63 -64.71
CA LEU A 66 -4.10 -25.76 -65.04
C LEU A 66 -3.32 -27.06 -65.32
N THR A 67 -2.06 -26.94 -65.76
CA THR A 67 -1.12 -28.03 -65.99
C THR A 67 -0.58 -28.66 -64.70
N GLY A 68 -0.80 -28.04 -63.54
CA GLY A 68 -0.31 -28.52 -62.25
C GLY A 68 1.13 -28.11 -61.91
N GLU A 69 1.81 -27.39 -62.80
CA GLU A 69 3.15 -26.84 -62.59
C GLU A 69 3.18 -25.81 -61.44
N LYS A 70 4.36 -25.58 -60.86
CA LYS A 70 4.55 -24.55 -59.83
C LYS A 70 4.45 -23.15 -60.43
N ILE A 71 3.86 -22.23 -59.67
CA ILE A 71 3.86 -20.82 -60.06
C ILE A 71 5.31 -20.32 -60.08
N SER A 72 5.75 -19.79 -61.21
CA SER A 72 7.15 -19.42 -61.47
C SER A 72 7.26 -18.31 -62.51
N GLY A 73 8.32 -17.52 -62.43
CA GLY A 73 8.55 -16.37 -63.30
C GLY A 73 9.54 -15.35 -62.72
N GLU A 74 9.79 -14.31 -63.51
CA GLU A 74 10.77 -13.28 -63.21
C GLU A 74 10.18 -11.90 -63.52
N LEU A 75 10.52 -10.92 -62.69
CA LEU A 75 10.19 -9.52 -62.89
C LEU A 75 11.49 -8.71 -62.92
N ILE A 76 11.78 -8.07 -64.05
CA ILE A 76 12.98 -7.25 -64.23
C ILE A 76 12.60 -5.80 -63.97
N VAL A 77 13.27 -5.18 -63.00
CA VAL A 77 12.94 -3.83 -62.52
C VAL A 77 14.19 -2.96 -62.50
N GLU A 78 14.08 -1.70 -62.92
CA GLU A 78 15.15 -0.72 -62.77
C GLU A 78 14.87 0.17 -61.56
N HIS A 79 15.84 0.33 -60.66
CA HIS A 79 15.75 1.23 -59.51
C HIS A 79 17.12 1.88 -59.29
N ASP A 80 17.17 3.20 -59.12
CA ASP A 80 18.40 3.99 -58.99
C ASP A 80 19.47 3.72 -60.05
N LYS A 81 19.04 3.57 -61.33
CA LYS A 81 19.87 3.27 -62.51
C LYS A 81 20.54 1.89 -62.50
N ALA A 82 20.25 1.04 -61.52
CA ALA A 82 20.62 -0.38 -61.51
C ALA A 82 19.41 -1.23 -61.92
N THR A 83 19.66 -2.36 -62.58
CA THR A 83 18.61 -3.28 -63.01
C THR A 83 18.66 -4.56 -62.17
N TYR A 84 17.50 -4.97 -61.66
CA TYR A 84 17.35 -6.08 -60.74
C TYR A 84 16.38 -7.11 -61.31
N VAL A 85 16.73 -8.40 -61.17
CA VAL A 85 15.88 -9.53 -61.55
C VAL A 85 15.27 -10.14 -60.29
N ILE A 86 13.96 -10.01 -60.14
CA ILE A 86 13.18 -10.62 -59.05
C ILE A 86 12.65 -11.96 -59.55
N ARG A 87 13.34 -13.05 -59.19
CA ARG A 87 12.93 -14.42 -59.50
C ARG A 87 12.12 -14.98 -58.34
N ARG A 88 10.90 -15.47 -58.62
CA ARG A 88 10.06 -16.10 -57.58
C ARG A 88 9.48 -17.41 -58.05
N SER A 89 9.32 -18.33 -57.11
CA SER A 89 8.41 -19.46 -57.28
C SER A 89 7.56 -19.66 -56.04
N PHE A 90 6.30 -20.06 -56.24
CA PHE A 90 5.35 -20.28 -55.15
C PHE A 90 4.89 -21.74 -55.14
N GLY A 91 5.01 -22.37 -53.97
CA GLY A 91 4.52 -23.72 -53.74
C GLY A 91 3.12 -23.74 -53.11
N LEU A 92 2.70 -24.93 -52.65
CA LEU A 92 1.40 -25.13 -52.01
C LEU A 92 1.31 -24.40 -50.67
N THR A 93 2.42 -24.27 -49.95
CA THR A 93 2.51 -23.55 -48.68
C THR A 93 3.51 -22.40 -48.74
N LYS A 94 3.40 -21.45 -47.80
CA LYS A 94 4.33 -20.30 -47.71
C LYS A 94 5.78 -20.72 -47.44
N LYS A 95 6.01 -21.91 -46.88
CA LYS A 95 7.36 -22.44 -46.63
C LYS A 95 8.06 -22.89 -47.92
N ASP A 96 7.28 -23.20 -48.94
CA ASP A 96 7.77 -23.68 -50.24
C ASP A 96 8.02 -22.52 -51.22
N ASP A 97 7.81 -21.27 -50.78
CA ASP A 97 8.03 -20.10 -51.62
C ASP A 97 9.51 -19.73 -51.65
N THR A 98 9.96 -19.31 -52.83
CA THR A 98 11.31 -18.79 -53.03
C THR A 98 11.22 -17.40 -53.63
N CYS A 99 12.08 -16.50 -53.17
CA CYS A 99 12.26 -15.18 -53.73
C CYS A 99 13.75 -14.87 -53.73
N GLU A 100 14.30 -14.66 -54.92
CA GLU A 100 15.70 -14.33 -55.12
C GLU A 100 15.77 -13.06 -55.96
N ILE A 101 16.65 -12.15 -55.57
CA ILE A 101 16.85 -10.87 -56.26
C ILE A 101 18.31 -10.82 -56.67
N PHE A 102 18.54 -10.62 -57.95
CA PHE A 102 19.86 -10.53 -58.54
C PHE A 102 20.05 -9.17 -59.17
N ASP A 103 21.26 -8.63 -59.13
CA ASP A 103 21.66 -7.55 -60.02
C ASP A 103 21.88 -8.13 -61.43
N GLU A 104 21.27 -7.53 -62.45
CA GLU A 104 21.29 -8.05 -63.83
C GLU A 104 22.70 -8.05 -64.44
N ILE A 105 23.54 -7.08 -64.05
CA ILE A 105 24.87 -6.88 -64.65
C ILE A 105 25.90 -7.78 -63.95
N THR A 106 25.89 -7.80 -62.62
CA THR A 106 26.88 -8.54 -61.83
C THR A 106 26.49 -9.99 -61.57
N GLY A 107 25.20 -10.32 -61.64
CA GLY A 107 24.66 -11.63 -61.28
C GLY A 107 24.72 -11.94 -59.78
N GLU A 108 25.11 -10.97 -58.94
CA GLU A 108 25.20 -11.14 -57.50
C GLU A 108 23.80 -11.12 -56.85
N LYS A 109 23.61 -11.98 -55.85
CA LYS A 109 22.37 -12.04 -55.07
C LYS A 109 22.36 -10.92 -54.04
N ILE A 110 21.28 -10.15 -54.01
CA ILE A 110 21.09 -9.03 -53.08
C ILE A 110 20.13 -9.43 -51.98
N ASP A 111 20.58 -9.30 -50.73
CA ASP A 111 19.74 -9.49 -49.56
C ASP A 111 19.06 -8.19 -49.16
N ILE A 112 17.77 -8.08 -49.47
CA ILE A 112 16.93 -6.96 -49.04
C ILE A 112 16.23 -7.24 -47.70
N PRO A 113 15.96 -6.21 -46.88
CA PRO A 113 15.11 -6.33 -45.71
C PRO A 113 13.71 -6.82 -46.11
N ASN A 114 13.26 -7.94 -45.53
CA ASN A 114 11.99 -8.59 -45.85
C ASN A 114 11.86 -9.03 -47.33
N SER A 115 12.75 -9.92 -47.77
CA SER A 115 12.77 -10.51 -49.13
C SER A 115 11.45 -11.09 -49.65
N SER A 116 10.47 -11.35 -48.77
CA SER A 116 9.14 -11.81 -49.17
C SER A 116 8.26 -10.73 -49.85
N GLU A 117 8.57 -9.45 -49.63
CA GLU A 117 7.85 -8.28 -50.16
C GLU A 117 8.83 -7.28 -50.82
N PRO A 118 9.44 -7.60 -51.99
CA PRO A 118 10.38 -6.72 -52.67
C PRO A 118 9.86 -5.30 -52.96
N GLY A 119 8.56 -5.16 -53.21
CA GLY A 119 7.91 -3.87 -53.45
C GLY A 119 8.09 -2.88 -52.29
N LYS A 120 8.19 -3.37 -51.05
CA LYS A 120 8.44 -2.51 -49.89
C LYS A 120 9.82 -1.87 -49.92
N TYR A 121 10.80 -2.55 -50.50
CA TYR A 121 12.15 -2.02 -50.70
C TYR A 121 12.18 -1.03 -51.86
N PHE A 122 11.69 -1.43 -53.04
CA PHE A 122 11.82 -0.63 -54.27
C PHE A 122 10.87 0.58 -54.38
N LEU A 123 9.72 0.54 -53.71
CA LEU A 123 8.72 1.61 -53.73
C LEU A 123 8.55 2.29 -52.37
N ASN A 124 9.27 1.83 -51.35
CA ASN A 124 9.16 2.35 -49.98
C ASN A 124 7.69 2.42 -49.49
N ILE A 125 6.79 1.52 -49.88
CA ILE A 125 5.41 1.48 -49.41
C ILE A 125 4.95 0.04 -49.19
N ASN A 126 3.94 -0.16 -48.34
CA ASN A 126 3.38 -1.49 -48.11
C ASN A 126 2.33 -1.87 -49.17
N SER A 127 1.92 -3.14 -49.19
CA SER A 127 0.97 -3.68 -50.17
C SER A 127 -0.40 -2.98 -50.16
N SER A 128 -0.88 -2.54 -48.99
CA SER A 128 -2.17 -1.84 -48.87
C SER A 128 -2.08 -0.46 -49.52
N THR A 129 -1.02 0.28 -49.19
CA THR A 129 -0.71 1.59 -49.76
C THR A 129 -0.53 1.50 -51.28
N PHE A 130 0.20 0.50 -51.78
CA PHE A 130 0.38 0.26 -53.22
C PHE A 130 -0.95 0.03 -53.93
N SER A 131 -1.82 -0.80 -53.34
CA SER A 131 -3.13 -1.14 -53.92
C SER A 131 -4.11 0.06 -53.96
N LYS A 132 -3.90 1.07 -53.12
CA LYS A 132 -4.77 2.25 -53.01
C LYS A 132 -4.24 3.46 -53.78
N THR A 133 -2.99 3.41 -54.24
CA THR A 133 -2.32 4.52 -54.92
C THR A 133 -1.92 4.10 -56.33
N LEU A 134 -0.76 3.46 -56.48
CA LEU A 134 -0.13 3.10 -57.75
C LEU A 134 -0.89 2.05 -58.58
N PHE A 135 -1.85 1.35 -57.98
CA PHE A 135 -2.58 0.26 -58.63
C PHE A 135 -4.09 0.55 -58.72
N ILE A 136 -4.56 0.96 -59.90
CA ILE A 136 -5.94 1.39 -60.14
C ILE A 136 -6.69 0.30 -60.92
N LYS A 137 -7.52 -0.47 -60.19
CA LYS A 137 -8.32 -1.57 -60.75
C LYS A 137 -9.61 -1.10 -61.43
N GLN A 138 -10.16 -1.95 -62.28
CA GLN A 138 -11.50 -1.78 -62.84
C GLN A 138 -12.56 -1.66 -61.73
N LEU A 139 -13.39 -0.61 -61.78
CA LEU A 139 -14.41 -0.28 -60.76
C LEU A 139 -13.86 -0.12 -59.32
N GLY A 140 -12.54 -0.05 -59.17
CA GLY A 140 -11.86 -0.04 -57.90
C GLY A 140 -11.25 1.31 -57.57
N VAL A 141 -11.79 2.42 -58.09
CA VAL A 141 -11.21 3.76 -57.96
C VAL A 141 -11.43 4.35 -56.56
N ILE A 142 -12.52 3.96 -55.87
CA ILE A 142 -12.81 4.39 -54.50
C ILE A 142 -11.64 4.03 -53.56
N VAL A 143 -11.26 4.96 -52.69
CA VAL A 143 -10.18 4.80 -51.72
C VAL A 143 -10.76 4.91 -50.31
N ASN A 144 -10.60 3.87 -49.50
CA ASN A 144 -11.00 3.87 -48.10
C ASN A 144 -9.79 3.62 -47.21
N LYS A 145 -9.80 4.19 -46.01
CA LYS A 145 -8.75 3.95 -45.02
C LYS A 145 -8.89 2.56 -44.37
N ASP A 146 -7.77 1.87 -44.22
CA ASP A 146 -7.70 0.63 -43.41
C ASP A 146 -6.55 0.72 -42.40
N LYS A 147 -6.49 -0.25 -41.49
CA LYS A 147 -5.50 -0.24 -40.38
C LYS A 147 -4.06 -0.47 -40.84
N GLU A 148 -3.86 -0.99 -42.05
CA GLU A 148 -2.55 -1.36 -42.58
C GLU A 148 -1.97 -0.27 -43.51
N GLU A 149 -2.78 0.69 -43.95
CA GLU A 149 -2.37 1.74 -44.87
C GLU A 149 -1.58 2.87 -44.17
N GLU A 150 -0.56 3.40 -44.86
CA GLU A 150 0.45 4.33 -44.32
C GLU A 150 0.56 5.65 -45.11
N ILE A 151 -0.33 5.95 -46.06
CA ILE A 151 -0.32 7.12 -46.97
C ILE A 151 -0.18 8.41 -46.17
N MET A 152 -1.13 8.71 -45.29
CA MET A 152 -1.10 9.97 -44.54
C MET A 152 0.07 10.05 -43.57
N GLU A 153 0.54 8.93 -43.00
CA GLU A 153 1.73 8.91 -42.15
C GLU A 153 2.97 9.26 -42.97
N LYS A 154 3.16 8.62 -44.13
CA LYS A 154 4.28 8.89 -45.03
C LYS A 154 4.26 10.30 -45.59
N ILE A 155 3.12 10.77 -46.09
CA ILE A 155 2.97 12.16 -46.56
C ILE A 155 3.33 13.13 -45.43
N THR A 156 2.84 12.91 -44.21
CA THR A 156 3.14 13.82 -43.08
C THR A 156 4.63 13.83 -42.74
N ASN A 157 5.31 12.69 -42.83
CA ASN A 157 6.75 12.56 -42.58
C ASN A 157 7.57 13.22 -43.70
N THR A 158 7.33 12.86 -44.96
CA THR A 158 8.03 13.39 -46.14
C THR A 158 7.86 14.91 -46.26
N TYR A 159 6.68 15.43 -45.90
CA TYR A 159 6.38 16.85 -46.08
C TYR A 159 7.03 17.77 -45.05
N ASN A 160 7.33 17.28 -43.83
CA ASN A 160 7.76 18.14 -42.72
C ASN A 160 9.16 17.80 -42.18
N VAL A 161 9.69 16.61 -42.45
CA VAL A 161 11.01 16.18 -41.96
C VAL A 161 11.77 15.65 -43.17
N GLY A 162 12.90 16.27 -43.50
CA GLY A 162 13.80 15.80 -44.57
C GLY A 162 14.48 14.45 -44.29
N GLU A 163 13.95 13.65 -43.36
CA GLU A 163 14.40 12.30 -43.03
C GLU A 163 13.19 11.35 -42.96
N GLU A 164 13.17 10.37 -43.87
CA GLU A 164 12.03 9.46 -44.10
C GLU A 164 11.82 8.39 -43.01
N ASN A 165 12.67 8.34 -41.97
CA ASN A 165 12.87 7.11 -41.19
C ASN A 165 12.22 7.08 -39.79
N ILE A 166 11.64 8.17 -39.28
CA ILE A 166 11.03 8.18 -37.94
C ILE A 166 9.51 8.01 -38.01
N SER A 167 9.03 6.79 -37.75
CA SER A 167 7.59 6.53 -37.61
C SER A 167 7.08 7.03 -36.26
N PHE A 168 6.12 7.96 -36.30
CA PHE A 168 5.38 8.45 -35.13
C PHE A 168 4.87 7.31 -34.24
N LYS A 169 4.37 6.22 -34.86
CA LYS A 169 3.86 5.05 -34.15
C LYS A 169 4.93 4.37 -33.31
N LYS A 170 6.16 4.23 -33.84
CA LYS A 170 7.30 3.69 -33.08
C LYS A 170 7.67 4.58 -31.91
N ALA A 171 7.69 5.90 -32.10
CA ALA A 171 7.99 6.85 -31.03
C ALA A 171 6.97 6.76 -29.88
N ILE A 172 5.66 6.72 -30.20
CA ILE A 172 4.60 6.53 -29.20
C ILE A 172 4.72 5.18 -28.49
N GLU A 173 5.00 4.09 -29.21
CA GLU A 173 5.20 2.77 -28.58
C GLU A 173 6.36 2.75 -27.59
N VAL A 174 7.47 3.44 -27.88
CA VAL A 174 8.61 3.57 -26.97
C VAL A 174 8.21 4.36 -25.71
N LEU A 175 7.51 5.48 -25.87
CA LEU A 175 7.04 6.31 -24.76
C LEU A 175 6.05 5.54 -23.85
N GLU A 176 5.11 4.81 -24.45
CA GLU A 176 4.14 3.99 -23.71
C GLU A 176 4.79 2.82 -22.97
N LYS A 177 5.82 2.20 -23.55
CA LYS A 177 6.62 1.19 -22.84
C LYS A 177 7.35 1.80 -21.62
N GLY A 178 7.93 2.99 -21.77
CA GLY A 178 8.58 3.71 -20.66
C GLY A 178 7.59 4.04 -19.53
N LYS A 179 6.39 4.54 -19.86
CA LYS A 179 5.33 4.80 -18.86
C LYS A 179 4.96 3.55 -18.07
N LYS A 180 4.81 2.40 -18.75
CA LYS A 180 4.46 1.11 -18.13
C LYS A 180 5.54 0.57 -17.21
N GLN A 181 6.82 0.84 -17.47
CA GLN A 181 7.91 0.46 -16.56
C GLN A 181 7.83 1.24 -15.24
N ILE A 182 7.49 2.53 -15.32
CA ILE A 182 7.41 3.39 -14.13
C ILE A 182 6.12 3.12 -13.33
N ARG A 183 4.97 2.97 -13.98
CA ARG A 183 3.67 2.80 -13.31
C ARG A 183 2.76 1.83 -14.04
N THR A 184 2.07 0.95 -13.30
CA THR A 184 1.13 -0.02 -13.87
C THR A 184 -0.20 -0.06 -13.12
N VAL A 185 -1.26 -0.52 -13.79
CA VAL A 185 -2.59 -0.71 -13.18
C VAL A 185 -2.55 -1.74 -12.04
N ARG A 186 -1.63 -2.72 -12.12
CA ARG A 186 -1.43 -3.77 -11.10
C ARG A 186 -0.47 -3.34 -9.96
N LYS A 187 -0.06 -2.07 -9.92
CA LYS A 187 0.88 -1.51 -8.91
C LYS A 187 2.25 -2.21 -8.87
N SER A 188 2.72 -2.73 -9.99
CA SER A 188 4.02 -3.40 -10.12
C SER A 188 5.10 -2.53 -10.78
N GLY A 189 4.85 -1.22 -10.98
CA GLY A 189 5.84 -0.32 -11.56
C GLY A 189 6.89 0.14 -10.54
N GLU A 190 8.05 0.62 -10.99
CA GLU A 190 9.13 1.06 -10.11
C GLU A 190 8.70 2.17 -9.13
N LEU A 191 7.86 3.11 -9.59
CA LEU A 191 7.32 4.18 -8.74
C LEU A 191 6.34 3.62 -7.70
N ASP A 192 5.52 2.64 -8.07
CA ASP A 192 4.55 2.02 -7.16
C ASP A 192 5.27 1.30 -6.01
N LEU A 193 6.34 0.56 -6.32
CA LEU A 193 7.19 -0.12 -5.34
C LEU A 193 7.91 0.88 -4.41
N LEU A 194 8.41 2.00 -4.95
CA LEU A 194 9.04 3.04 -4.14
C LEU A 194 8.03 3.73 -3.21
N ILE A 195 6.80 3.97 -3.67
CA ILE A 195 5.73 4.54 -2.84
C ILE A 195 5.41 3.60 -1.68
N GLU A 196 5.29 2.29 -1.93
CA GLU A 196 5.09 1.30 -0.88
C GLU A 196 6.25 1.30 0.12
N LYS A 197 7.49 1.33 -0.38
CA LYS A 197 8.69 1.42 0.46
C LYS A 197 8.70 2.68 1.32
N ARG A 198 8.32 3.83 0.77
CA ARG A 198 8.20 5.10 1.51
C ARG A 198 7.17 5.01 2.62
N CYS A 199 6.03 4.36 2.39
CA CYS A 199 5.02 4.18 3.44
C CYS A 199 5.59 3.36 4.60
N LYS A 200 6.25 2.23 4.30
CA LYS A 200 6.92 1.39 5.32
C LYS A 200 7.98 2.15 6.11
N LEU A 201 8.81 2.96 5.43
CA LEU A 201 9.82 3.79 6.09
C LEU A 201 9.21 4.90 6.96
N LYS A 202 8.07 5.48 6.57
CA LYS A 202 7.37 6.48 7.40
C LYS A 202 6.74 5.86 8.64
N GLU A 203 6.18 4.66 8.51
CA GLU A 203 5.69 3.87 9.65
C GLU A 203 6.85 3.55 10.60
N GLU A 204 7.97 3.04 10.08
CA GLU A 204 9.18 2.76 10.86
C GLU A 204 9.74 4.03 11.54
N LEU A 205 9.79 5.16 10.83
CA LEU A 205 10.25 6.44 11.36
C LEU A 205 9.35 6.95 12.49
N TRP A 206 8.03 6.82 12.33
CA TRP A 206 7.07 7.22 13.36
C TRP A 206 7.18 6.34 14.61
N GLU A 207 7.32 5.02 14.44
CA GLU A 207 7.63 4.12 15.56
C GLU A 207 8.91 4.58 16.29
N ALA A 208 9.96 4.96 15.55
CA ALA A 208 11.21 5.43 16.14
C ALA A 208 11.05 6.79 16.87
N TYR A 209 10.25 7.72 16.34
CA TYR A 209 9.95 8.98 17.02
C TYR A 209 9.16 8.81 18.31
N ASN A 210 8.15 7.94 18.31
CA ASN A 210 7.38 7.63 19.52
C ASN A 210 8.28 6.98 20.58
N LEU A 211 9.12 6.02 20.17
CA LEU A 211 10.11 5.42 21.05
C LEU A 211 11.07 6.47 21.63
N SER A 212 11.47 7.48 20.83
CA SER A 212 12.30 8.60 21.29
C SER A 212 11.58 9.53 22.26
N GLN A 213 10.31 9.89 22.02
CA GLN A 213 9.54 10.71 22.97
C GLN A 213 9.32 9.97 24.28
N GLU A 214 8.89 8.70 24.23
CA GLU A 214 8.76 7.90 25.44
C GLU A 214 10.11 7.71 26.14
N SER A 215 11.23 7.67 25.42
CA SER A 215 12.57 7.68 26.02
C SER A 215 12.89 9.00 26.70
N ILE A 216 12.58 10.15 26.09
CA ILE A 216 12.75 11.48 26.70
C ILE A 216 11.90 11.58 27.98
N GLU A 217 10.65 11.11 27.95
CA GLU A 217 9.81 11.05 29.15
C GLU A 217 10.37 10.09 30.20
N ASN A 218 10.86 8.92 29.80
CA ASN A 218 11.47 7.96 30.72
C ASN A 218 12.79 8.50 31.29
N GLU A 219 13.56 9.28 30.52
CA GLU A 219 14.75 10.01 30.95
C GLU A 219 14.42 11.16 31.89
N GLU A 220 13.36 11.92 31.63
CA GLU A 220 12.83 12.94 32.53
C GLU A 220 12.32 12.31 33.83
N LYS A 221 11.55 11.21 33.74
CA LYS A 221 11.13 10.41 34.90
C LYS A 221 12.33 9.85 35.65
N LEU A 222 13.38 9.40 34.95
CA LEU A 222 14.62 8.93 35.55
C LEU A 222 15.37 10.07 36.25
N LEU A 223 15.45 11.26 35.65
CA LEU A 223 16.03 12.48 36.26
C LEU A 223 15.24 12.90 37.50
N ASN A 224 13.92 12.85 37.43
CA ASN A 224 13.02 13.14 38.56
C ASN A 224 13.12 12.06 39.66
N ARG A 225 13.22 10.77 39.32
CA ARG A 225 13.45 9.69 40.28
C ARG A 225 14.85 9.73 40.88
N LYS A 226 15.85 10.18 40.13
CA LYS A 226 17.21 10.44 40.63
C LYS A 226 17.22 11.64 41.59
N SER A 227 16.53 12.73 41.27
CA SER A 227 16.38 13.87 42.19
C SER A 227 15.55 13.51 43.43
N GLU A 228 14.52 12.68 43.30
CA GLU A 228 13.75 12.11 44.41
C GLU A 228 14.60 11.17 45.26
N LYS A 229 15.44 10.32 44.64
CA LYS A 229 16.42 9.48 45.35
C LYS A 229 17.38 10.34 46.17
N GLU A 230 17.92 11.41 45.57
CA GLU A 230 18.78 12.36 46.30
C GLU A 230 18.04 13.08 47.43
N ALA A 231 16.77 13.45 47.22
CA ALA A 231 15.94 14.04 48.27
C ALA A 231 15.61 13.05 49.39
N LEU A 232 15.35 11.77 49.06
CA LEU A 232 15.12 10.69 50.02
C LEU A 232 16.38 10.31 50.78
N ILE A 233 17.56 10.32 50.14
CA ILE A 233 18.85 10.18 50.82
C ILE A 233 19.05 11.34 51.80
N LYS A 234 18.88 12.60 51.36
CA LYS A 234 18.98 13.78 52.24
C LYS A 234 17.96 13.73 53.39
N LYS A 235 16.76 13.20 53.15
CA LYS A 235 15.72 13.01 54.17
C LYS A 235 16.05 11.84 55.11
N LEU A 236 16.61 10.75 54.62
CA LEU A 236 17.10 9.64 55.45
C LEU A 236 18.28 10.10 56.30
N ASP A 237 19.22 10.87 55.75
CA ASP A 237 20.33 11.47 56.48
C ASP A 237 19.83 12.40 57.59
N SER A 238 18.83 13.24 57.31
CA SER A 238 18.24 14.13 58.32
C SER A 238 17.40 13.39 59.36
N LEU A 239 16.65 12.35 58.97
CA LEU A 239 15.93 11.45 59.89
C LEU A 239 16.89 10.59 60.71
N GLU A 240 18.04 10.17 60.17
CA GLU A 240 19.09 9.49 60.92
C GLU A 240 19.76 10.44 61.92
N LEU A 241 19.99 11.70 61.54
CA LEU A 241 20.46 12.75 62.44
C LEU A 241 19.46 12.98 63.59
N TYR A 242 18.16 13.01 63.29
CA TYR A 242 17.08 13.20 64.25
C TYR A 242 16.80 11.93 65.09
N LYS A 243 16.96 10.73 64.51
CA LYS A 243 16.95 9.44 65.22
C LYS A 243 18.11 9.39 66.22
N LYS A 244 19.29 9.87 65.84
CA LYS A 244 20.47 9.95 66.72
C LYS A 244 20.23 10.91 67.90
N TYR A 245 19.45 11.96 67.68
CA TYR A 245 18.98 12.90 68.71
C TYR A 245 17.94 12.26 69.65
N LEU A 246 16.92 11.59 69.13
CA LEU A 246 15.90 10.90 69.95
C LEU A 246 16.43 9.67 70.67
N LYS A 247 17.37 8.92 70.07
CA LYS A 247 18.13 7.84 70.72
C LYS A 247 18.81 8.27 72.00
N LYS A 248 19.32 9.50 72.05
CA LYS A 248 19.96 10.06 73.26
C LYS A 248 18.94 10.41 74.35
N SER A 249 17.68 10.64 73.98
CA SER A 249 16.57 10.97 74.87
C SER A 249 15.79 9.73 75.35
N SER A 250 15.75 8.65 74.58
CA SER A 250 15.15 7.35 74.98
C SER A 250 16.08 6.52 75.88
N LEU A 251 17.40 6.57 75.66
CA LEU A 251 18.43 5.99 76.54
C LEU A 251 18.33 6.44 78.02
N GLN A 252 17.74 7.61 78.27
CA GLN A 252 17.51 8.16 79.60
C GLN A 252 16.20 7.64 80.26
N LYS A 253 15.24 7.18 79.45
CA LYS A 253 14.01 6.52 79.89
C LYS A 253 14.19 5.00 80.05
N ASP A 254 15.01 4.38 79.20
CA ASP A 254 15.28 2.93 79.22
C ASP A 254 16.05 2.50 80.49
N TYR A 255 16.89 3.37 81.05
CA TYR A 255 17.57 3.13 82.34
C TYR A 255 16.58 3.04 83.52
N LEU A 256 15.45 3.76 83.43
CA LEU A 256 14.41 3.81 84.47
C LEU A 256 13.45 2.61 84.42
N GLU A 257 13.25 2.00 83.25
CA GLU A 257 12.38 0.82 83.07
C GLU A 257 13.08 -0.51 83.43
N ILE A 258 14.39 -0.63 83.18
CA ILE A 258 15.19 -1.83 83.52
C ILE A 258 15.22 -2.09 85.05
N ALA A 259 15.16 -1.03 85.87
CA ALA A 259 15.13 -1.13 87.33
C ALA A 259 13.81 -1.72 87.89
N GLN A 260 12.71 -1.68 87.13
CA GLN A 260 11.41 -2.19 87.56
C GLN A 260 11.20 -3.69 87.29
N TYR A 261 11.88 -4.27 86.29
CA TYR A 261 11.80 -5.70 85.98
C TYR A 261 12.63 -6.60 86.92
N LEU A 262 13.71 -6.06 87.52
CA LEU A 262 14.47 -6.75 88.58
C LEU A 262 13.60 -7.06 89.81
N LYS A 263 12.70 -6.14 90.17
CA LYS A 263 11.80 -6.26 91.32
C LYS A 263 10.69 -7.32 91.16
N LYS A 264 10.34 -7.67 89.91
CA LYS A 264 9.28 -8.63 89.59
C LYS A 264 9.79 -10.08 89.46
N SER A 265 11.10 -10.27 89.36
CA SER A 265 11.77 -11.57 89.25
C SER A 265 11.95 -12.29 90.60
N GLU A 266 12.04 -11.54 91.70
CA GLU A 266 12.13 -12.08 93.06
C GLU A 266 10.78 -12.60 93.59
N ASP A 267 9.66 -12.01 93.13
CA ASP A 267 8.31 -12.36 93.59
C ASP A 267 7.77 -13.67 93.01
N LEU A 268 8.28 -14.13 91.87
CA LEU A 268 7.83 -15.35 91.22
C LEU A 268 8.57 -16.61 91.71
N LYS A 269 9.79 -16.46 92.27
CA LYS A 269 10.54 -17.54 92.92
C LYS A 269 9.88 -18.07 94.19
N LYS A 270 9.03 -17.28 94.85
CA LYS A 270 8.28 -17.66 96.06
C LYS A 270 7.04 -18.53 95.81
N LYS A 271 6.60 -18.67 94.55
CA LYS A 271 5.38 -19.41 94.20
C LYS A 271 5.61 -20.85 93.74
N GLU A 272 6.86 -21.25 93.54
CA GLU A 272 7.22 -22.59 93.06
C GLU A 272 7.32 -23.62 94.20
N GLU A 273 7.65 -23.20 95.43
CA GLU A 273 7.77 -24.11 96.59
C GLU A 273 6.44 -24.76 97.02
N ILE A 274 5.28 -24.26 96.57
CA ILE A 274 3.97 -24.62 97.15
C ILE A 274 3.29 -25.81 96.45
N ILE A 275 3.64 -26.17 95.21
CA ILE A 275 2.87 -27.16 94.41
C ILE A 275 3.74 -28.38 94.03
N SER A 276 4.63 -28.76 94.94
CA SER A 276 5.35 -30.04 94.88
C SER A 276 4.84 -31.07 95.91
N GLU A 277 3.85 -30.70 96.74
CA GLU A 277 3.31 -31.57 97.80
C GLU A 277 1.96 -32.24 97.50
N GLU A 278 1.28 -31.95 96.39
CA GLU A 278 0.11 -32.75 95.98
C GLU A 278 0.56 -33.97 95.15
N LEU A 279 1.26 -34.85 95.84
CA LEU A 279 0.94 -36.28 95.93
C LEU A 279 -0.08 -36.74 94.89
N SER A 280 0.38 -37.52 93.92
CA SER A 280 0.33 -38.98 94.04
C SER A 280 -1.10 -39.50 94.19
N ASN A 281 -1.47 -40.41 93.31
CA ASN A 281 -1.71 -41.80 93.68
C ASN A 281 -2.35 -42.52 92.50
N SER A 282 -1.86 -43.75 92.27
CA SER A 282 -2.63 -44.96 91.92
C SER A 282 -3.58 -44.93 90.71
N TYR A 283 -3.75 -45.96 89.89
CA TYR A 283 -3.17 -47.29 89.67
C TYR A 283 -3.88 -47.81 88.41
N THR A 284 -3.20 -48.64 87.58
CA THR A 284 -3.75 -49.67 86.64
C THR A 284 -4.73 -49.25 85.52
N ASN A 285 -4.83 -49.84 84.33
CA ASN A 285 -4.04 -50.73 83.47
C ASN A 285 -4.82 -50.71 82.12
N ILE A 286 -4.21 -50.30 81.00
CA ILE A 286 -4.74 -50.55 79.64
C ILE A 286 -3.54 -50.97 78.79
N THR A 287 -3.52 -52.23 78.35
CA THR A 287 -2.40 -52.85 77.61
C THR A 287 -2.41 -52.48 76.12
N SER A 288 -1.22 -52.48 75.52
CA SER A 288 -0.95 -52.11 74.12
C SER A 288 -1.54 -53.04 73.06
N GLU A 289 -2.02 -54.23 73.42
CA GLU A 289 -2.58 -55.21 72.48
C GLU A 289 -4.01 -54.86 72.01
N PHE A 290 -4.79 -54.11 72.79
CA PHE A 290 -6.16 -53.75 72.41
C PHE A 290 -6.22 -52.70 71.27
N LEU A 291 -5.13 -51.98 71.03
CA LEU A 291 -5.07 -50.89 70.04
C LEU A 291 -4.65 -51.36 68.63
N GLU A 292 -4.05 -52.55 68.48
CA GLU A 292 -3.62 -53.05 67.17
C GLU A 292 -4.72 -53.86 66.44
N GLU A 293 -5.57 -54.59 67.14
CA GLU A 293 -6.68 -55.34 66.50
C GLU A 293 -7.79 -54.43 65.92
N LEU A 294 -8.03 -53.27 66.54
CA LEU A 294 -9.04 -52.30 66.06
C LEU A 294 -8.60 -51.57 64.78
N ASN A 295 -7.30 -51.53 64.48
CA ASN A 295 -6.74 -50.87 63.31
C ASN A 295 -6.79 -51.74 62.03
N ASN A 296 -6.84 -53.07 62.17
CA ASN A 296 -6.82 -54.00 61.02
C ASN A 296 -8.20 -54.19 60.35
N GLU A 297 -9.29 -54.18 61.11
CA GLU A 297 -10.66 -54.31 60.56
C GLU A 297 -11.16 -53.02 59.88
N TYR A 298 -10.65 -51.85 60.28
CA TYR A 298 -10.95 -50.56 59.64
C TYR A 298 -10.44 -50.46 58.18
N ASN A 299 -9.30 -51.09 57.87
CA ASN A 299 -8.71 -51.04 56.52
C ASN A 299 -9.44 -51.90 55.47
N ARG A 300 -10.20 -52.93 55.88
CA ARG A 300 -11.00 -53.78 54.96
C ARG A 300 -12.25 -53.08 54.44
N TYR A 301 -12.82 -52.14 55.21
CA TYR A 301 -13.99 -51.34 54.81
C TYR A 301 -13.67 -50.32 53.70
N LEU A 302 -12.46 -49.76 53.68
CA LEU A 302 -12.03 -48.76 52.69
C LEU A 302 -11.94 -49.33 51.25
N ASN A 303 -11.39 -50.53 51.05
CA ASN A 303 -11.18 -51.12 49.71
C ASN A 303 -12.48 -51.50 48.98
N LEU A 304 -13.53 -51.91 49.69
CA LEU A 304 -14.81 -52.29 49.08
C LEU A 304 -15.61 -51.08 48.57
N ASN A 305 -15.36 -49.88 49.10
CA ASN A 305 -16.06 -48.66 48.71
C ASN A 305 -15.56 -48.08 47.37
N ASP A 306 -14.31 -48.34 46.99
CA ASP A 306 -13.71 -47.85 45.75
C ASP A 306 -14.24 -48.58 44.49
N ILE A 307 -14.41 -49.91 44.55
CA ILE A 307 -14.93 -50.73 43.43
C ILE A 307 -16.38 -50.34 43.06
N ARG A 308 -17.19 -49.96 44.04
CA ARG A 308 -18.57 -49.50 43.84
C ARG A 308 -18.63 -48.21 43.01
N GLN A 309 -17.69 -47.30 43.21
CA GLN A 309 -17.66 -46.00 42.52
C GLN A 309 -17.34 -46.14 41.02
N GLU A 310 -16.47 -47.09 40.65
CA GLU A 310 -16.06 -47.33 39.26
C GLU A 310 -17.23 -47.85 38.40
N LYS A 311 -18.00 -48.83 38.90
CA LYS A 311 -19.13 -49.45 38.17
C LYS A 311 -20.34 -48.53 38.00
N ILE A 312 -20.60 -47.64 38.97
CA ILE A 312 -21.63 -46.59 38.85
C ILE A 312 -21.27 -45.59 37.75
N GLY A 313 -19.97 -45.35 37.52
CA GLY A 313 -19.48 -44.54 36.42
C GLY A 313 -19.87 -45.09 35.04
N GLU A 314 -19.63 -46.37 34.77
CA GLU A 314 -19.89 -47.00 33.47
C GLU A 314 -21.39 -47.02 33.09
N LEU A 315 -22.28 -47.30 34.06
CA LEU A 315 -23.73 -47.41 33.83
C LEU A 315 -24.35 -46.08 33.38
N ASN A 316 -23.98 -45.00 34.07
CA ASN A 316 -24.45 -43.66 33.77
C ASN A 316 -24.04 -43.23 32.35
N THR A 317 -22.89 -43.68 31.84
CA THR A 317 -22.43 -43.31 30.48
C THR A 317 -23.23 -43.94 29.34
N LEU A 318 -23.68 -45.19 29.48
CA LEU A 318 -24.45 -45.88 28.42
C LEU A 318 -25.93 -45.46 28.41
N GLN A 319 -26.51 -45.18 29.57
CA GLN A 319 -27.92 -44.79 29.70
C GLN A 319 -28.22 -43.40 29.17
N ASN A 320 -27.22 -42.53 29.29
CA ASN A 320 -27.25 -41.23 28.64
C ASN A 320 -27.25 -41.40 27.10
N LYS A 321 -26.39 -42.25 26.52
CA LYS A 321 -26.30 -42.44 25.05
C LYS A 321 -27.58 -42.97 24.37
N LEU A 322 -28.37 -43.79 25.05
CA LEU A 322 -29.60 -44.36 24.48
C LEU A 322 -30.77 -43.36 24.47
N ASN A 323 -30.99 -42.69 25.61
CA ASN A 323 -32.03 -41.67 25.73
C ASN A 323 -31.80 -40.51 24.77
N GLU A 324 -30.55 -40.23 24.43
CA GLU A 324 -30.21 -39.29 23.38
C GLU A 324 -30.72 -39.76 22.00
N LYS A 325 -30.43 -40.99 21.56
CA LYS A 325 -30.76 -41.45 20.21
C LYS A 325 -32.25 -41.73 19.94
N ASN A 326 -33.02 -42.22 20.92
CA ASN A 326 -34.45 -42.52 20.72
C ASN A 326 -35.32 -41.26 20.67
N ASN A 327 -34.87 -40.18 21.29
CA ASN A 327 -35.54 -38.88 21.15
C ASN A 327 -35.36 -38.32 19.73
N GLU A 328 -34.27 -38.63 19.03
CA GLU A 328 -34.03 -38.16 17.63
C GLU A 328 -35.04 -38.73 16.61
N PHE A 329 -35.68 -39.87 16.87
CA PHE A 329 -36.53 -40.56 15.87
C PHE A 329 -38.00 -40.10 15.84
N LYS A 330 -38.50 -39.44 16.89
CA LYS A 330 -39.93 -39.09 17.02
C LYS A 330 -40.41 -38.00 16.06
N GLU A 331 -39.50 -37.22 15.48
CA GLU A 331 -39.82 -36.00 14.73
C GLU A 331 -40.24 -36.24 13.26
N TYR A 332 -40.04 -37.43 12.69
CA TYR A 332 -40.14 -37.66 11.24
C TYR A 332 -41.42 -38.36 10.73
N LYS A 333 -42.50 -38.40 11.52
CA LYS A 333 -43.76 -39.13 11.20
C LYS A 333 -44.56 -38.60 9.99
N VAL A 334 -44.32 -37.38 9.52
CA VAL A 334 -45.13 -36.71 8.48
C VAL A 334 -44.79 -37.18 7.05
N LEU A 335 -43.58 -37.71 6.85
CA LEU A 335 -43.05 -38.13 5.56
C LEU A 335 -43.61 -39.46 5.05
N THR A 336 -44.40 -40.20 5.84
CA THR A 336 -45.01 -41.47 5.43
C THR A 336 -46.22 -41.32 4.50
N SER A 337 -46.70 -40.09 4.24
CA SER A 337 -47.98 -39.81 3.57
C SER A 337 -47.88 -39.22 2.15
N ILE A 338 -46.67 -38.94 1.64
CA ILE A 338 -46.46 -38.30 0.33
C ILE A 338 -45.71 -39.30 -0.58
N GLY A 339 -46.33 -39.65 -1.71
CA GLY A 339 -45.89 -40.73 -2.61
C GLY A 339 -44.44 -40.63 -3.11
N GLU A 340 -43.83 -41.80 -3.29
CA GLU A 340 -42.40 -42.05 -3.08
C GLU A 340 -41.43 -41.75 -4.25
N GLU A 341 -41.82 -41.25 -5.44
CA GLU A 341 -40.89 -41.36 -6.60
C GLU A 341 -40.50 -40.11 -7.44
N ASP A 342 -41.22 -38.97 -7.44
CA ASP A 342 -40.93 -37.85 -8.40
C ASP A 342 -40.64 -36.45 -7.79
N ILE A 343 -40.55 -36.34 -6.47
CA ILE A 343 -40.43 -35.03 -5.78
C ILE A 343 -39.00 -34.48 -5.85
N LYS A 344 -38.01 -35.38 -5.89
CA LYS A 344 -36.59 -35.01 -5.84
C LYS A 344 -36.15 -34.18 -7.07
N ASP A 345 -36.60 -34.53 -8.27
CA ASP A 345 -36.11 -33.94 -9.52
C ASP A 345 -36.69 -32.54 -9.80
N LYS A 346 -37.98 -32.32 -9.49
CA LYS A 346 -38.59 -30.98 -9.60
C LYS A 346 -38.02 -30.00 -8.56
N LEU A 347 -37.66 -30.50 -7.38
CA LEU A 347 -36.93 -29.73 -6.38
C LEU A 347 -35.53 -29.34 -6.89
N TYR A 348 -34.85 -30.20 -7.66
CA TYR A 348 -33.54 -29.86 -8.24
C TYR A 348 -33.59 -28.73 -9.29
N VAL A 349 -34.57 -28.71 -10.20
CA VAL A 349 -34.67 -27.65 -11.23
C VAL A 349 -35.02 -26.29 -10.61
N LEU A 350 -36.00 -26.26 -9.71
CA LEU A 350 -36.36 -25.05 -8.98
C LEU A 350 -35.21 -24.54 -8.12
N LYS A 351 -34.43 -25.46 -7.52
CA LYS A 351 -33.20 -25.13 -6.80
C LYS A 351 -32.21 -24.42 -7.72
N ILE A 352 -31.90 -24.94 -8.91
CA ILE A 352 -30.92 -24.34 -9.84
C ILE A 352 -31.36 -22.94 -10.32
N GLU A 353 -32.64 -22.74 -10.68
CA GLU A 353 -33.11 -21.41 -11.09
C GLU A 353 -33.07 -20.40 -9.94
N GLN A 354 -33.43 -20.85 -8.74
CA GLN A 354 -33.39 -20.01 -7.55
C GLN A 354 -31.95 -19.66 -7.19
N GLU A 355 -31.03 -20.63 -7.23
CA GLU A 355 -29.60 -20.42 -7.04
C GLU A 355 -29.03 -19.38 -8.02
N ASN A 356 -29.42 -19.41 -9.30
CA ASN A 356 -28.94 -18.44 -10.30
C ASN A 356 -29.48 -17.01 -10.08
N LEU A 357 -30.76 -16.89 -9.71
CA LEU A 357 -31.37 -15.58 -9.39
C LEU A 357 -30.83 -15.03 -8.08
N GLU A 358 -30.65 -15.91 -7.10
CA GLU A 358 -30.00 -15.63 -5.84
C GLU A 358 -28.55 -15.19 -6.07
N GLU A 359 -27.79 -15.83 -6.95
CA GLU A 359 -26.41 -15.42 -7.29
C GLU A 359 -26.37 -14.01 -7.90
N LYS A 360 -27.33 -13.67 -8.77
CA LYS A 360 -27.43 -12.32 -9.35
C LYS A 360 -27.84 -11.27 -8.31
N LEU A 361 -28.81 -11.58 -7.46
CA LEU A 361 -29.19 -10.70 -6.36
C LEU A 361 -28.07 -10.55 -5.34
N ASN A 362 -27.35 -11.63 -5.05
CA ASN A 362 -26.17 -11.62 -4.20
C ASN A 362 -25.09 -10.74 -4.82
N LYS A 363 -24.84 -10.81 -6.13
CA LYS A 363 -23.94 -9.88 -6.82
C LYS A 363 -24.40 -8.43 -6.67
N ILE A 364 -25.67 -8.12 -6.95
CA ILE A 364 -26.21 -6.77 -6.78
C ILE A 364 -26.06 -6.29 -5.33
N ASN A 365 -26.50 -7.11 -4.35
CA ASN A 365 -26.39 -6.84 -2.93
C ASN A 365 -24.92 -6.68 -2.51
N THR A 366 -23.97 -7.44 -3.07
CA THR A 366 -22.54 -7.29 -2.78
C THR A 366 -21.99 -5.99 -3.35
N ILE A 367 -22.45 -5.56 -4.53
CA ILE A 367 -22.04 -4.28 -5.12
C ILE A 367 -22.66 -3.13 -4.32
N GLU A 368 -23.95 -3.17 -4.01
CA GLU A 368 -24.65 -2.19 -3.15
C GLU A 368 -24.01 -2.12 -1.77
N HIS A 369 -23.76 -3.27 -1.14
CA HIS A 369 -23.05 -3.34 0.13
C HIS A 369 -21.61 -2.84 0.01
N SER A 370 -20.94 -3.07 -1.11
CA SER A 370 -19.59 -2.52 -1.33
C SER A 370 -19.62 -1.00 -1.49
N ILE A 371 -20.66 -0.44 -2.11
CA ILE A 371 -20.85 1.00 -2.22
C ILE A 371 -21.18 1.58 -0.84
N GLU A 372 -22.08 0.94 -0.09
CA GLU A 372 -22.43 1.36 1.26
C GLU A 372 -21.25 1.23 2.21
N THR A 373 -20.44 0.17 2.13
CA THR A 373 -19.19 0.04 2.90
C THR A 373 -18.17 1.11 2.51
N PHE A 374 -18.03 1.43 1.22
CA PHE A 374 -17.21 2.56 0.81
C PHE A 374 -17.73 3.90 1.34
N LYS A 375 -19.05 4.13 1.32
CA LYS A 375 -19.66 5.34 1.90
C LYS A 375 -19.54 5.39 3.41
N THR A 376 -19.73 4.27 4.11
CA THR A 376 -19.57 4.20 5.57
C THR A 376 -18.12 4.33 5.95
N ASP A 377 -17.17 3.72 5.23
CA ASP A 377 -15.74 3.92 5.41
C ASP A 377 -15.36 5.39 5.21
N LEU A 378 -15.92 6.05 4.21
CA LEU A 378 -15.75 7.48 4.03
C LEU A 378 -16.32 8.26 5.21
N ARG A 379 -17.52 7.93 5.69
CA ARG A 379 -18.11 8.59 6.88
C ARG A 379 -17.31 8.32 8.15
N VAL A 380 -16.83 7.11 8.36
CA VAL A 380 -16.00 6.71 9.51
C VAL A 380 -14.67 7.44 9.47
N ARG A 381 -14.02 7.50 8.30
CA ARG A 381 -12.76 8.25 8.14
C ARG A 381 -12.98 9.75 8.23
N ALA A 382 -14.11 10.27 7.76
CA ALA A 382 -14.51 11.66 7.93
C ALA A 382 -14.73 12.00 9.41
N ASN A 383 -15.44 11.13 10.16
CA ASN A 383 -15.69 11.31 11.59
C ASN A 383 -14.42 11.19 12.45
N LYS A 384 -13.37 10.55 11.94
CA LYS A 384 -12.05 10.50 12.60
C LYS A 384 -11.29 11.83 12.48
N VAL A 385 -11.70 12.70 11.57
CA VAL A 385 -11.14 14.04 11.42
C VAL A 385 -12.03 15.01 12.20
N ASN A 386 -11.50 15.54 13.29
CA ASN A 386 -12.23 16.52 14.09
C ASN A 386 -12.44 17.80 13.28
N ASN A 387 -13.68 18.30 13.26
CA ASN A 387 -14.08 19.52 12.56
C ASN A 387 -13.57 19.59 11.10
N LEU A 388 -13.87 18.54 10.33
CA LEU A 388 -13.42 18.36 8.94
C LEU A 388 -13.71 19.56 8.03
N GLU A 389 -14.84 20.23 8.23
CA GLU A 389 -15.25 21.39 7.43
C GLU A 389 -14.28 22.57 7.62
N TYR A 390 -13.92 22.87 8.87
CA TYR A 390 -12.94 23.90 9.20
C TYR A 390 -11.55 23.58 8.64
N ILE A 391 -11.08 22.34 8.82
CA ILE A 391 -9.77 21.91 8.27
C ILE A 391 -9.79 22.00 6.76
N SER A 392 -10.88 21.59 6.09
CA SER A 392 -10.96 21.62 4.64
C SER A 392 -10.85 23.01 4.04
N ASN A 393 -11.34 24.03 4.75
CA ASN A 393 -11.29 25.43 4.31
C ASN A 393 -9.94 26.10 4.65
N ASN A 394 -9.30 25.72 5.76
CA ASN A 394 -8.14 26.43 6.32
C ASN A 394 -6.82 25.61 6.32
N ARG A 395 -6.79 24.41 5.71
CA ARG A 395 -5.64 23.47 5.75
C ARG A 395 -4.31 24.10 5.36
N ASP A 396 -4.32 24.92 4.31
CA ASP A 396 -3.11 25.53 3.74
C ASP A 396 -2.55 26.61 4.68
N GLU A 397 -3.42 27.41 5.28
CA GLU A 397 -3.04 28.46 6.23
C GLU A 397 -2.45 27.89 7.53
N ILE A 398 -3.07 26.83 8.07
CA ILE A 398 -2.57 26.12 9.26
C ILE A 398 -1.16 25.55 9.00
N GLY A 399 -0.94 24.97 7.81
CA GLY A 399 0.37 24.43 7.42
C GLY A 399 1.48 25.48 7.37
N ILE A 400 1.18 26.68 6.87
CA ILE A 400 2.14 27.79 6.80
C ILE A 400 2.53 28.24 8.22
N ASN A 401 1.56 28.45 9.10
CA ASN A 401 1.80 28.92 10.48
C ASN A 401 2.60 27.91 11.32
N ILE A 402 2.35 26.61 11.14
CA ILE A 402 3.10 25.54 11.82
C ILE A 402 4.59 25.54 11.41
N ASN A 403 4.90 25.73 10.13
CA ASN A 403 6.29 25.77 9.68
C ASN A 403 7.02 27.00 10.22
N LEU A 404 6.37 28.18 10.22
CA LEU A 404 6.92 29.41 10.79
C LEU A 404 7.23 29.26 12.30
N TYR A 405 6.36 28.57 13.05
CA TYR A 405 6.61 28.25 14.45
C TYR A 405 7.85 27.35 14.65
N LYS A 406 7.99 26.28 13.86
CA LYS A 406 9.14 25.36 13.93
C LYS A 406 10.47 26.06 13.62
N ASP A 407 10.49 26.90 12.60
CA ASP A 407 11.68 27.64 12.20
C ASP A 407 12.13 28.60 13.31
N LYS A 408 11.17 29.30 13.95
CA LYS A 408 11.44 30.22 15.06
C LYS A 408 11.91 29.51 16.32
N LEU A 409 11.37 28.33 16.63
CA LEU A 409 11.85 27.49 17.74
C LEU A 409 13.29 26.98 17.52
N LYS A 410 13.63 26.59 16.29
CA LYS A 410 14.98 26.16 15.95
C LYS A 410 15.99 27.31 16.11
N GLU A 411 15.60 28.52 15.68
CA GLU A 411 16.38 29.75 15.86
C GLU A 411 16.60 30.06 17.37
N LEU A 412 15.57 29.87 18.19
CA LEU A 412 15.64 30.04 19.65
C LEU A 412 16.52 28.98 20.33
N LYS A 413 16.36 27.69 20.01
CA LYS A 413 17.15 26.58 20.58
C LYS A 413 18.64 26.78 20.34
N TYR A 414 19.02 27.08 19.09
CA TYR A 414 20.41 27.36 18.73
C TYR A 414 21.00 28.54 19.52
N LYS A 415 20.21 29.62 19.72
CA LYS A 415 20.67 30.78 20.49
C LYS A 415 20.76 30.49 22.00
N LEU A 416 19.89 29.65 22.56
CA LEU A 416 19.93 29.24 23.98
C LEU A 416 21.10 28.33 24.31
N GLU A 417 21.42 27.36 23.44
CA GLU A 417 22.60 26.49 23.60
C GLU A 417 23.91 27.30 23.60
N SER A 418 23.92 28.46 22.92
CA SER A 418 25.08 29.37 22.88
C SER A 418 25.21 30.34 24.08
N TYR A 419 24.25 30.35 25.03
CA TYR A 419 24.14 31.39 26.06
C TYR A 419 24.37 30.85 27.48
N SER A 420 25.50 31.19 28.12
CA SER A 420 25.73 30.96 29.56
C SER A 420 25.38 32.23 30.37
N LEU A 421 24.40 32.14 31.28
CA LEU A 421 23.98 33.27 32.11
C LEU A 421 24.90 33.48 33.32
N ASN A 422 25.28 34.74 33.56
CA ASN A 422 25.69 35.27 34.87
C ASN A 422 25.23 36.75 34.99
N ASP A 423 24.57 37.09 36.09
CA ASP A 423 23.82 38.34 36.33
C ASP A 423 24.69 39.55 36.70
N GLN A 424 24.60 40.68 35.97
CA GLN A 424 25.18 41.98 36.39
C GLN A 424 24.44 43.23 35.85
N VAL A 425 23.19 43.46 36.27
CA VAL A 425 22.45 44.72 35.98
C VAL A 425 22.99 45.91 36.81
N TYR A 426 23.56 45.65 37.99
CA TYR A 426 24.02 46.69 38.91
C TYR A 426 25.27 47.47 38.43
N LEU A 427 26.10 46.92 37.53
CA LEU A 427 27.37 47.57 37.15
C LEU A 427 27.26 48.72 36.14
N LYS A 428 26.17 48.83 35.36
CA LYS A 428 26.10 49.77 34.22
C LYS A 428 26.02 51.24 34.65
N LYS A 429 25.25 51.53 35.71
CA LYS A 429 25.05 52.90 36.22
C LYS A 429 26.35 53.45 36.82
N ASP A 430 27.07 52.62 37.56
CA ASP A 430 28.36 52.97 38.15
C ASP A 430 29.46 53.21 37.10
N ILE A 431 29.48 52.41 36.03
CA ILE A 431 30.47 52.59 34.95
C ILE A 431 30.20 53.90 34.18
N LYS A 432 28.93 54.25 33.93
CA LYS A 432 28.57 55.52 33.26
C LYS A 432 28.99 56.74 34.09
N ASN A 433 28.75 56.72 35.40
CA ASN A 433 29.16 57.79 36.31
C ASN A 433 30.69 57.94 36.42
N LYS A 434 31.42 56.83 36.35
CA LYS A 434 32.90 56.87 36.31
C LYS A 434 33.43 57.50 35.02
N ILE A 435 32.79 57.23 33.87
CA ILE A 435 33.16 57.86 32.59
C ILE A 435 32.90 59.38 32.61
N THR A 436 31.78 59.84 33.16
CA THR A 436 31.47 61.28 33.24
C THR A 436 32.40 62.02 34.21
N ALA A 437 32.76 61.42 35.34
CA ALA A 437 33.75 61.99 36.26
C ALA A 437 35.13 62.18 35.61
N ILE A 438 35.57 61.22 34.77
CA ILE A 438 36.83 61.31 34.04
C ILE A 438 36.83 62.50 33.06
N TYR A 439 35.71 62.77 32.38
CA TYR A 439 35.59 63.93 31.48
C TYR A 439 35.72 65.27 32.21
N ILE A 440 35.12 65.41 33.40
CA ILE A 440 35.21 66.63 34.19
C ILE A 440 36.66 66.87 34.63
N LEU A 441 37.36 65.82 35.09
CA LEU A 441 38.78 65.93 35.44
C LEU A 441 39.65 66.29 34.23
N PHE A 442 39.36 65.72 33.07
CA PHE A 442 40.10 66.00 31.83
C PHE A 442 39.98 67.47 31.43
N ALA A 443 38.79 68.06 31.53
CA ALA A 443 38.57 69.48 31.26
C ALA A 443 39.34 70.39 32.23
N LEU A 444 39.41 70.02 33.51
CA LEU A 444 40.14 70.76 34.56
C LEU A 444 41.66 70.74 34.34
N VAL A 445 42.20 69.63 33.86
CA VAL A 445 43.64 69.51 33.55
C VAL A 445 44.00 70.32 32.30
N LEU A 446 43.11 70.38 31.30
CA LEU A 446 43.31 71.20 30.11
C LEU A 446 43.27 72.71 30.40
N THR A 447 42.41 73.17 31.30
CA THR A 447 42.41 74.59 31.71
C THR A 447 43.68 74.95 32.47
N LEU A 448 44.21 74.05 33.30
CA LEU A 448 45.49 74.24 33.98
C LEU A 448 46.68 74.32 33.00
N LEU A 449 46.70 73.47 31.96
CA LEU A 449 47.66 73.56 30.85
C LEU A 449 47.58 74.91 30.13
N PHE A 450 46.36 75.36 29.82
CA PHE A 450 46.17 76.61 29.11
C PHE A 450 46.66 77.83 29.92
N ILE A 451 46.46 77.80 31.24
CA ILE A 451 46.98 78.83 32.15
C ILE A 451 48.51 78.77 32.26
N GLY A 452 49.08 77.57 32.30
CA GLY A 452 50.54 77.34 32.33
C GLY A 452 51.24 77.99 31.14
N ILE A 453 50.69 77.77 29.94
CA ILE A 453 51.17 78.37 28.68
C ILE A 453 51.02 79.90 28.70
N LEU A 454 49.84 80.42 29.09
CA LEU A 454 49.60 81.88 29.11
C LEU A 454 50.52 82.64 30.07
N LYS A 455 50.87 82.03 31.21
CA LYS A 455 51.71 82.64 32.24
C LYS A 455 53.19 82.23 32.15
N ASN A 456 53.60 81.47 31.13
CA ASN A 456 54.94 80.91 30.97
C ASN A 456 55.45 80.15 32.23
N ILE A 457 54.57 79.40 32.89
CA ILE A 457 54.93 78.58 34.06
C ILE A 457 55.10 77.13 33.61
N PHE A 458 56.28 76.81 33.11
CA PHE A 458 56.59 75.48 32.52
C PHE A 458 56.35 74.29 33.46
N ILE A 459 56.42 74.48 34.78
CA ILE A 459 56.23 73.39 35.76
C ILE A 459 54.78 72.87 35.73
N LEU A 460 53.80 73.74 35.51
CA LEU A 460 52.38 73.35 35.41
C LEU A 460 52.12 72.46 34.20
N ASP A 461 52.83 72.70 33.09
CA ASP A 461 52.66 71.96 31.85
C ASP A 461 53.30 70.56 31.93
N VAL A 462 54.43 70.44 32.61
CA VAL A 462 55.11 69.13 32.77
C VAL A 462 54.32 68.18 33.67
N ILE A 463 53.63 68.68 34.70
CA ILE A 463 52.85 67.84 35.64
C ILE A 463 51.50 67.41 35.06
N SER A 464 50.89 68.23 34.21
CA SER A 464 49.55 68.01 33.68
C SER A 464 49.52 66.98 32.53
N ILE A 465 50.57 66.89 31.71
CA ILE A 465 50.66 65.94 30.60
C ILE A 465 50.55 64.46 31.06
N PRO A 466 51.28 63.98 32.09
CA PRO A 466 51.14 62.61 32.59
C PRO A 466 49.74 62.27 33.12
N ILE A 467 49.10 63.23 33.80
CA ILE A 467 47.75 63.06 34.34
C ILE A 467 46.74 62.91 33.20
N LEU A 468 46.93 63.67 32.11
CA LEU A 468 46.07 63.62 30.94
C LEU A 468 46.13 62.24 30.24
N VAL A 469 47.34 61.67 30.11
CA VAL A 469 47.54 60.32 29.56
C VAL A 469 46.87 59.25 30.44
N PHE A 470 46.95 59.39 31.76
CA PHE A 470 46.31 58.46 32.69
C PHE A 470 44.78 58.49 32.59
N LEU A 471 44.18 59.68 32.46
CA LEU A 471 42.73 59.84 32.28
C LEU A 471 42.24 59.21 30.96
N ILE A 472 42.99 59.37 29.86
CA ILE A 472 42.67 58.75 28.56
C ILE A 472 42.67 57.21 28.67
N LYS A 473 43.65 56.63 29.37
CA LYS A 473 43.72 55.17 29.57
C LYS A 473 42.52 54.63 30.34
N PHE A 474 42.08 55.33 31.39
CA PHE A 474 40.91 54.93 32.16
C PHE A 474 39.60 55.09 31.39
N TYR A 475 39.47 56.15 30.58
CA TYR A 475 38.33 56.34 29.70
C TYR A 475 38.17 55.16 28.73
N LEU A 476 39.25 54.74 28.05
CA LEU A 476 39.22 53.62 27.10
C LEU A 476 38.82 52.30 27.78
N LYS A 477 39.34 52.01 28.99
CA LYS A 477 39.00 50.80 29.74
C LYS A 477 37.51 50.70 30.05
N TYR A 478 36.91 51.77 30.58
CA TYR A 478 35.49 51.74 30.97
C TYR A 478 34.56 51.82 29.77
N SER A 479 34.96 52.47 28.67
CA SER A 479 34.21 52.51 27.41
C SER A 479 34.05 51.12 26.77
N LEU A 480 35.12 50.31 26.75
CA LEU A 480 35.06 48.93 26.24
C LEU A 480 34.10 48.03 27.04
N ILE A 481 34.13 48.13 28.37
CA ILE A 481 33.22 47.36 29.24
C ILE A 481 31.77 47.80 28.99
N PHE A 482 31.51 49.10 28.84
CA PHE A 482 30.18 49.61 28.54
C PHE A 482 29.65 49.10 27.19
N LYS A 483 30.51 49.03 26.16
CA LYS A 483 30.15 48.49 24.84
C LYS A 483 29.77 46.99 24.91
N GLY A 484 30.55 46.18 25.64
CA GLY A 484 30.25 44.76 25.84
C GLY A 484 28.94 44.50 26.60
N ILE A 485 28.59 45.34 27.59
CA ILE A 485 27.29 45.27 28.28
C ILE A 485 26.13 45.63 27.32
N SER A 486 26.31 46.65 26.48
CA SER A 486 25.27 47.07 25.53
C SER A 486 24.97 46.03 24.45
N GLU A 487 25.97 45.22 24.06
CA GLU A 487 25.82 44.16 23.06
C GLU A 487 25.07 42.94 23.64
N LYS A 488 25.30 42.60 24.92
CA LYS A 488 24.53 41.57 25.63
C LYS A 488 23.06 41.95 25.82
N GLU A 489 22.75 43.22 26.08
CA GLU A 489 21.35 43.70 26.14
C GLU A 489 20.64 43.59 24.80
N LYS A 490 21.32 43.85 23.68
CA LYS A 490 20.75 43.65 22.34
C LYS A 490 20.42 42.18 22.08
N ASN A 491 21.30 41.25 22.50
CA ASN A 491 21.03 39.82 22.38
C ASN A 491 19.86 39.36 23.28
N LYS A 492 19.77 39.90 24.51
CA LYS A 492 18.62 39.64 25.39
C LYS A 492 17.31 40.14 24.77
N CYS A 493 17.30 41.37 24.25
CA CYS A 493 16.14 41.95 23.57
C CYS A 493 15.76 41.18 22.29
N PHE A 494 16.75 40.64 21.56
CA PHE A 494 16.50 39.78 20.40
C PHE A 494 15.90 38.42 20.77
N ILE A 495 16.41 37.78 21.84
CA ILE A 495 15.84 36.54 22.38
C ILE A 495 14.41 36.81 22.89
N GLU A 496 14.17 37.94 23.54
CA GLU A 496 12.84 38.35 24.02
C GLU A 496 11.88 38.61 22.84
N ASN A 497 12.35 39.23 21.76
CA ASN A 497 11.57 39.38 20.53
C ASN A 497 11.26 38.03 19.85
N LEU A 498 12.23 37.11 19.78
CA LEU A 498 12.01 35.76 19.26
C LEU A 498 11.01 34.98 20.11
N LYS A 499 11.08 35.11 21.45
CA LYS A 499 10.08 34.53 22.36
C LYS A 499 8.69 35.10 22.09
N ASN A 500 8.55 36.42 21.96
CA ASN A 500 7.27 37.05 21.64
C ASN A 500 6.72 36.58 20.28
N GLN A 501 7.59 36.36 19.28
CA GLN A 501 7.16 35.82 17.98
C GLN A 501 6.70 34.36 18.09
N VAL A 502 7.44 33.53 18.81
CA VAL A 502 7.05 32.14 19.08
C VAL A 502 5.70 32.11 19.81
N GLU A 503 5.51 32.96 20.81
CA GLU A 503 4.26 33.09 21.57
C GLU A 503 3.09 33.54 20.68
N GLN A 504 3.28 34.48 19.76
CA GLN A 504 2.25 34.89 18.79
C GLN A 504 1.83 33.75 17.84
N TYR A 505 2.78 32.94 17.36
CA TYR A 505 2.45 31.78 16.54
C TYR A 505 1.82 30.67 17.37
N GLU A 506 2.25 30.51 18.62
CA GLU A 506 1.65 29.59 19.58
C GLU A 506 0.19 29.97 19.88
N GLU A 507 -0.12 31.25 20.09
CA GLU A 507 -1.49 31.75 20.22
C GLU A 507 -2.36 31.43 19.00
N LYS A 508 -1.85 31.64 17.78
CA LYS A 508 -2.57 31.29 16.54
C LYS A 508 -2.79 29.80 16.41
N ILE A 509 -1.79 29.00 16.74
CA ILE A 509 -1.88 27.55 16.74
C ILE A 509 -2.90 27.11 17.80
N ASN A 510 -2.91 27.73 18.98
CA ASN A 510 -3.88 27.47 20.05
C ASN A 510 -5.31 27.85 19.63
N LEU A 511 -5.50 28.92 18.86
CA LEU A 511 -6.79 29.25 18.24
C LEU A 511 -7.23 28.13 17.28
N TYR A 512 -6.35 27.65 16.41
CA TYR A 512 -6.67 26.49 15.55
C TYR A 512 -6.95 25.22 16.36
N MET A 513 -6.20 24.97 17.44
CA MET A 513 -6.45 23.85 18.35
C MET A 513 -7.82 23.98 19.02
N SER A 514 -8.24 25.19 19.41
CA SER A 514 -9.57 25.41 20.00
C SER A 514 -10.71 25.12 19.03
N GLU A 515 -10.56 25.52 17.75
CA GLU A 515 -11.55 25.29 16.71
C GLU A 515 -11.62 23.81 16.28
N ILE A 516 -10.46 23.14 16.23
CA ILE A 516 -10.35 21.71 15.87
C ILE A 516 -10.61 20.79 17.09
N LYS A 517 -10.70 21.37 18.31
CA LYS A 517 -10.82 20.66 19.59
C LYS A 517 -9.66 19.68 19.83
N CYS A 518 -8.43 20.17 19.70
CA CYS A 518 -7.21 19.44 20.03
C CYS A 518 -6.66 19.92 21.38
N GLU A 519 -6.20 18.97 22.21
CA GLU A 519 -5.58 19.29 23.51
C GLU A 519 -4.07 19.48 23.40
N SER A 520 -3.44 18.95 22.34
CA SER A 520 -2.00 19.03 22.11
C SER A 520 -1.65 19.35 20.66
N TYR A 521 -0.43 19.84 20.47
CA TYR A 521 0.15 20.07 19.15
C TYR A 521 0.30 18.77 18.34
N GLU A 522 0.58 17.65 19.02
CA GLU A 522 0.66 16.34 18.39
C GLU A 522 -0.72 15.92 17.84
N ASP A 523 -1.78 16.16 18.60
CA ASP A 523 -3.14 15.90 18.16
C ASP A 523 -3.52 16.75 16.96
N LEU A 524 -3.13 18.03 16.93
CA LEU A 524 -3.34 18.90 15.78
C LEU A 524 -2.66 18.34 14.52
N MET A 525 -1.38 17.97 14.62
CA MET A 525 -0.62 17.41 13.49
C MET A 525 -1.21 16.07 13.02
N ASN A 526 -1.64 15.24 13.96
CA ASN A 526 -2.31 13.97 13.69
C ASN A 526 -3.65 14.21 12.94
N GLN A 527 -4.46 15.16 13.38
CA GLN A 527 -5.73 15.52 12.72
C GLN A 527 -5.52 16.06 11.30
N LEU A 528 -4.50 16.88 11.07
CA LEU A 528 -4.15 17.38 9.74
C LEU A 528 -3.67 16.26 8.80
N SER A 529 -2.82 15.36 9.31
CA SER A 529 -2.37 14.18 8.56
C SER A 529 -3.54 13.24 8.21
N LYS A 530 -4.45 13.00 9.17
CA LYS A 530 -5.69 12.24 8.97
C LYS A 530 -6.56 12.86 7.87
N TYR A 531 -6.68 14.18 7.84
CA TYR A 531 -7.39 14.89 6.78
C TYR A 531 -6.74 14.71 5.40
N ASP A 532 -5.42 14.88 5.29
CA ASP A 532 -4.70 14.74 4.01
C ASP A 532 -4.84 13.32 3.46
N CYS A 533 -4.74 12.31 4.34
CA CYS A 533 -4.98 10.91 4.00
C CYS A 533 -6.44 10.66 3.58
N TYR A 534 -7.39 11.25 4.30
CA TYR A 534 -8.82 11.18 3.97
C TYR A 534 -9.11 11.79 2.59
N LYS A 535 -8.55 12.97 2.26
CA LYS A 535 -8.77 13.66 0.99
C LYS A 535 -8.34 12.79 -0.20
N ILE A 536 -7.13 12.24 -0.15
CA ILE A 536 -6.61 11.35 -1.20
C ILE A 536 -7.48 10.09 -1.31
N TYR A 537 -7.86 9.50 -0.17
CA TYR A 537 -8.71 8.31 -0.17
C TYR A 537 -10.10 8.58 -0.75
N ARG A 538 -10.73 9.69 -0.33
CA ARG A 538 -12.04 10.15 -0.79
C ARG A 538 -12.09 10.27 -2.31
N ASP A 539 -11.12 10.95 -2.89
CA ASP A 539 -11.10 11.19 -4.34
C ASP A 539 -10.97 9.88 -5.13
N ASN A 540 -10.16 8.92 -4.63
CA ASN A 540 -10.03 7.59 -5.23
C ASN A 540 -11.31 6.74 -5.09
N ILE A 541 -11.97 6.80 -3.93
CA ILE A 541 -13.19 6.04 -3.67
C ILE A 541 -14.36 6.59 -4.49
N TYR A 542 -14.47 7.90 -4.70
CA TYR A 542 -15.52 8.45 -5.57
C TYR A 542 -15.45 7.94 -7.00
N VAL A 543 -14.24 7.86 -7.58
CA VAL A 543 -14.04 7.25 -8.90
C VAL A 543 -14.50 5.79 -8.90
N SER A 544 -14.18 5.05 -7.84
CA SER A 544 -14.56 3.64 -7.69
C SER A 544 -16.09 3.45 -7.51
N ILE A 545 -16.74 4.30 -6.71
CA ILE A 545 -18.19 4.28 -6.51
C ILE A 545 -18.91 4.54 -7.83
N ASN A 546 -18.48 5.56 -8.60
CA ASN A 546 -19.11 5.88 -9.88
C ASN A 546 -19.07 4.70 -10.87
N SER A 547 -17.93 4.01 -10.97
CA SER A 547 -17.82 2.81 -11.82
C SER A 547 -18.76 1.67 -11.40
N LYS A 548 -18.95 1.46 -10.09
CA LYS A 548 -19.86 0.42 -9.57
C LYS A 548 -21.34 0.76 -9.75
N VAL A 549 -21.68 2.05 -9.71
CA VAL A 549 -23.04 2.51 -10.01
C VAL A 549 -23.39 2.27 -11.47
N GLU A 550 -22.43 2.47 -12.38
CA GLU A 550 -22.61 2.13 -13.80
C GLU A 550 -22.85 0.62 -13.99
N GLU A 551 -22.11 -0.24 -13.29
CA GLU A 551 -22.28 -1.71 -13.32
C GLU A 551 -23.68 -2.16 -12.83
N ILE A 552 -24.22 -1.54 -11.77
CA ILE A 552 -25.58 -1.83 -11.28
C ILE A 552 -26.64 -1.47 -12.33
N ASN A 553 -26.47 -0.33 -13.02
CA ASN A 553 -27.44 0.14 -13.99
C ASN A 553 -27.56 -0.81 -15.21
N GLU A 554 -26.48 -1.49 -15.59
CA GLU A 554 -26.51 -2.50 -16.67
C GLU A 554 -27.30 -3.77 -16.30
N LEU A 555 -27.37 -4.13 -15.01
CA LEU A 555 -27.97 -5.38 -14.53
C LEU A 555 -29.50 -5.38 -14.41
N LYS A 556 -30.18 -4.25 -14.67
CA LYS A 556 -31.66 -4.11 -14.61
C LYS A 556 -32.27 -4.70 -13.34
N VAL A 557 -31.90 -4.14 -12.19
CA VAL A 557 -32.23 -4.63 -10.84
C VAL A 557 -33.71 -5.01 -10.64
N ASP A 558 -34.64 -4.23 -11.18
CA ASP A 558 -36.08 -4.43 -11.00
C ASP A 558 -36.57 -5.74 -11.63
N ASP A 559 -36.03 -6.14 -12.79
CA ASP A 559 -36.42 -7.36 -13.49
C ASP A 559 -36.00 -8.62 -12.71
N VAL A 560 -34.83 -8.58 -12.05
CA VAL A 560 -34.28 -9.70 -11.27
C VAL A 560 -35.06 -9.89 -9.97
N LYS A 561 -35.34 -8.80 -9.23
CA LYS A 561 -36.10 -8.85 -7.96
C LYS A 561 -37.50 -9.43 -8.16
N ASN A 562 -38.18 -9.05 -9.24
CA ASN A 562 -39.52 -9.54 -9.54
C ASN A 562 -39.56 -11.06 -9.79
N LYS A 563 -38.57 -11.62 -10.50
CA LYS A 563 -38.51 -13.06 -10.77
C LYS A 563 -38.21 -13.89 -9.52
N PHE A 564 -37.27 -13.45 -8.69
CA PHE A 564 -36.89 -14.15 -7.45
C PHE A 564 -38.06 -14.26 -6.46
N ASN A 565 -38.82 -13.17 -6.29
CA ASN A 565 -39.99 -13.15 -5.41
C ASN A 565 -41.09 -14.13 -5.84
N LYS A 566 -41.24 -14.36 -7.15
CA LYS A 566 -42.21 -15.33 -7.67
C LYS A 566 -41.85 -16.76 -7.25
N ASN A 567 -40.58 -17.13 -7.32
CA ASN A 567 -40.11 -18.48 -6.98
C ASN A 567 -40.13 -18.76 -5.47
N ASN A 568 -39.81 -17.76 -4.62
CA ASN A 568 -39.90 -17.92 -3.16
C ASN A 568 -41.31 -18.27 -2.70
N LYS A 569 -42.34 -17.65 -3.30
CA LYS A 569 -43.73 -17.98 -3.00
C LYS A 569 -44.05 -19.46 -3.24
N ILE A 570 -43.41 -20.08 -4.23
CA ILE A 570 -43.58 -21.52 -4.51
C ILE A 570 -42.93 -22.36 -3.40
N LEU A 571 -41.71 -22.03 -2.98
CA LEU A 571 -40.98 -22.76 -1.93
C LEU A 571 -41.64 -22.64 -0.54
N GLU A 572 -42.13 -21.45 -0.17
CA GLU A 572 -42.86 -21.23 1.07
C GLU A 572 -44.08 -22.17 1.21
N SER A 573 -44.75 -22.45 0.10
CA SER A 573 -45.88 -23.37 0.07
C SER A 573 -45.47 -24.81 0.37
N LEU A 574 -44.27 -25.23 -0.04
CA LEU A 574 -43.72 -26.58 0.22
C LEU A 574 -43.19 -26.72 1.66
N PHE A 575 -42.52 -25.70 2.17
CA PHE A 575 -42.00 -25.67 3.55
C PHE A 575 -43.09 -25.79 4.59
N LYS A 576 -44.23 -25.12 4.38
CA LYS A 576 -45.41 -25.24 5.25
C LYS A 576 -45.94 -26.66 5.33
N LEU A 577 -45.82 -27.46 4.27
CA LEU A 577 -46.36 -28.82 4.23
C LEU A 577 -45.46 -29.83 4.95
N LEU A 578 -44.14 -29.70 4.85
CA LEU A 578 -43.18 -30.69 5.37
C LEU A 578 -42.58 -30.31 6.73
N ASN A 579 -42.96 -29.15 7.31
CA ASN A 579 -42.27 -28.55 8.45
C ASN A 579 -40.75 -28.53 8.22
N CYS A 580 -40.35 -28.11 7.02
CA CYS A 580 -38.96 -27.95 6.61
C CYS A 580 -38.69 -26.47 6.38
N ASN A 581 -37.49 -26.03 6.72
CA ASN A 581 -37.09 -24.63 6.60
C ASN A 581 -36.17 -24.39 5.40
N SER A 582 -35.57 -25.45 4.83
CA SER A 582 -34.71 -25.35 3.65
C SER A 582 -34.95 -26.49 2.66
N ILE A 583 -34.54 -26.26 1.41
CA ILE A 583 -34.63 -27.26 0.34
C ILE A 583 -33.73 -28.46 0.69
N GLU A 584 -32.57 -28.21 1.28
CA GLU A 584 -31.60 -29.20 1.72
C GLU A 584 -32.12 -30.02 2.90
N GLU A 585 -32.72 -29.38 3.90
CA GLU A 585 -33.34 -30.07 5.04
C GLU A 585 -34.51 -30.91 4.54
N THR A 586 -35.23 -30.42 3.54
CA THR A 586 -36.27 -31.22 2.89
C THR A 586 -35.67 -32.47 2.23
N ILE A 587 -34.52 -32.35 1.56
CA ILE A 587 -33.80 -33.48 0.94
C ILE A 587 -33.12 -34.39 2.00
N GLU A 588 -32.66 -33.82 3.10
CA GLU A 588 -31.81 -34.45 4.11
C GLU A 588 -32.64 -35.14 5.19
N LYS A 589 -33.74 -34.55 5.65
CA LYS A 589 -34.74 -35.23 6.50
C LYS A 589 -35.27 -36.47 5.81
N VAL A 590 -35.44 -36.41 4.49
CA VAL A 590 -35.75 -37.56 3.65
C VAL A 590 -34.62 -38.61 3.66
N SER A 591 -33.36 -38.21 3.87
CA SER A 591 -32.20 -39.11 3.91
C SER A 591 -31.79 -39.63 5.31
N THR A 592 -31.94 -38.84 6.37
CA THR A 592 -31.55 -39.15 7.76
C THR A 592 -32.56 -40.05 8.43
N TYR A 593 -33.83 -39.84 8.10
CA TYR A 593 -34.88 -40.80 8.39
C TYR A 593 -34.48 -42.22 7.95
N ASN A 594 -33.85 -42.34 6.78
CA ASN A 594 -33.39 -43.64 6.26
C ASN A 594 -32.16 -44.21 7.00
N ASN A 595 -31.32 -43.38 7.64
CA ASN A 595 -30.07 -43.80 8.29
C ASN A 595 -30.18 -44.05 9.80
N LEU A 596 -30.84 -43.17 10.58
CA LEU A 596 -31.00 -43.33 12.04
C LEU A 596 -31.68 -44.65 12.42
N LYS A 597 -32.53 -45.14 11.51
CA LYS A 597 -33.23 -46.42 11.67
C LYS A 597 -32.26 -47.61 11.77
N LYS A 598 -31.06 -47.50 11.20
CA LYS A 598 -30.06 -48.59 11.19
C LYS A 598 -29.19 -48.65 12.44
N GLU A 599 -29.07 -47.58 13.22
CA GLU A 599 -28.06 -47.47 14.30
C GLU A 599 -28.60 -47.70 15.72
N LEU A 600 -29.90 -47.57 15.97
CA LEU A 600 -30.48 -47.63 17.32
C LEU A 600 -30.47 -49.03 17.97
N LEU A 601 -30.55 -50.08 17.16
CA LEU A 601 -30.72 -51.47 17.63
C LEU A 601 -29.62 -52.04 18.56
N PRO A 602 -28.31 -51.79 18.36
CA PRO A 602 -27.25 -52.44 19.14
C PRO A 602 -27.05 -51.89 20.56
N ILE A 603 -27.43 -50.63 20.82
CA ILE A 603 -27.15 -49.94 22.09
C ILE A 603 -28.09 -50.40 23.22
N GLU A 604 -29.37 -50.64 22.91
CA GLU A 604 -30.38 -51.08 23.90
C GLU A 604 -30.00 -52.40 24.58
N TYR A 605 -29.34 -53.30 23.86
CA TYR A 605 -28.97 -54.62 24.38
C TYR A 605 -27.89 -54.58 25.48
N LYS A 606 -26.90 -53.69 25.36
CA LYS A 606 -25.71 -53.68 26.24
C LYS A 606 -25.97 -53.03 27.59
N LEU A 607 -27.01 -52.21 27.69
CA LEU A 607 -27.35 -51.46 28.90
C LEU A 607 -27.98 -52.33 29.98
N ASN A 608 -28.83 -53.27 29.58
CA ASN A 608 -29.58 -54.11 30.50
C ASN A 608 -28.69 -55.09 31.29
N SER A 609 -27.51 -55.46 30.79
CA SER A 609 -26.62 -56.38 31.52
C SER A 609 -25.90 -55.72 32.69
N LEU A 610 -25.50 -54.45 32.58
CA LEU A 610 -24.67 -53.75 33.58
C LEU A 610 -25.44 -53.42 34.89
N ILE A 611 -26.77 -53.26 34.81
CA ILE A 611 -27.65 -52.95 35.96
C ILE A 611 -27.68 -54.10 36.98
N LEU A 612 -27.51 -55.36 36.54
CA LEU A 612 -27.57 -56.54 37.40
C LEU A 612 -26.34 -56.67 38.31
N GLU A 613 -25.14 -56.39 37.81
CA GLU A 613 -23.87 -56.54 38.53
C GLU A 613 -23.74 -55.56 39.73
N LEU A 614 -24.22 -54.33 39.60
CA LEU A 614 -24.16 -53.30 40.66
C LEU A 614 -25.01 -53.62 41.90
N LYS A 615 -26.02 -54.47 41.75
CA LYS A 615 -26.91 -54.84 42.85
C LYS A 615 -26.23 -55.75 43.87
N GLU A 616 -25.25 -56.53 43.43
CA GLU A 616 -24.55 -57.56 44.21
C GLU A 616 -23.42 -57.01 45.08
N VAL A 617 -22.74 -55.93 44.64
CA VAL A 617 -21.65 -55.27 45.39
C VAL A 617 -22.18 -54.46 46.58
N ASN A 618 -23.36 -53.87 46.45
CA ASN A 618 -23.96 -53.04 47.49
C ASN A 618 -24.41 -53.83 48.73
N THR A 619 -24.79 -55.10 48.57
CA THR A 619 -25.19 -55.96 49.69
C THR A 619 -24.01 -56.34 50.58
N GLN A 620 -22.82 -56.57 50.02
CA GLN A 620 -21.62 -56.97 50.78
C GLN A 620 -21.04 -55.86 51.68
N LEU A 621 -21.18 -54.59 51.28
CA LEU A 621 -20.73 -53.43 52.08
C LEU A 621 -21.57 -53.27 53.37
N SER A 622 -22.87 -53.55 53.30
CA SER A 622 -23.81 -53.43 54.42
C SER A 622 -23.52 -54.42 55.56
N ASP A 623 -22.96 -55.60 55.25
CA ASP A 623 -22.70 -56.64 56.26
C ASP A 623 -21.45 -56.34 57.12
N ASN A 624 -20.40 -55.72 56.55
CA ASN A 624 -19.16 -55.39 57.26
C ASN A 624 -19.31 -54.22 58.24
N GLU A 625 -20.13 -53.23 57.90
CA GLU A 625 -20.40 -52.05 58.72
C GLU A 625 -21.13 -52.42 60.04
N GLY A 626 -21.97 -53.46 59.99
CA GLY A 626 -22.64 -54.04 61.15
C GLY A 626 -21.73 -54.82 62.11
N TYR A 627 -20.60 -55.36 61.61
CA TYR A 627 -19.62 -56.09 62.42
C TYR A 627 -18.74 -55.13 63.25
N LEU A 628 -18.29 -54.03 62.64
CA LEU A 628 -17.47 -52.99 63.30
C LEU A 628 -18.19 -52.32 64.48
N ARG A 629 -19.49 -52.03 64.36
CA ARG A 629 -20.30 -51.41 65.45
C ARG A 629 -20.65 -52.35 66.60
N LYS A 630 -20.57 -53.68 66.41
CA LYS A 630 -20.82 -54.66 67.49
C LYS A 630 -19.63 -54.80 68.45
N LYS A 631 -18.40 -54.65 67.96
CA LYS A 631 -17.16 -54.80 68.75
C LYS A 631 -16.81 -53.57 69.58
N THR A 632 -17.31 -52.38 69.21
CA THR A 632 -17.00 -51.10 69.89
C THR A 632 -17.93 -50.78 71.08
N LYS A 633 -18.97 -51.59 71.30
CA LYS A 633 -19.93 -51.42 72.40
C LYS A 633 -19.27 -51.57 73.78
N GLY A 634 -19.40 -50.55 74.62
CA GLY A 634 -18.85 -50.54 75.98
C GLY A 634 -17.43 -49.99 76.11
N THR A 635 -16.87 -49.40 75.05
CA THR A 635 -15.61 -48.63 75.09
C THR A 635 -15.88 -47.16 74.78
N GLU A 636 -14.98 -46.23 75.12
CA GLU A 636 -15.17 -44.79 74.86
C GLU A 636 -15.23 -44.39 73.36
N PHE A 637 -15.19 -45.34 72.44
CA PHE A 637 -15.37 -45.13 70.99
C PHE A 637 -16.84 -45.28 70.53
N ASP A 638 -17.80 -45.55 71.44
CA ASP A 638 -19.20 -45.87 71.12
C ASP A 638 -20.04 -44.67 70.59
N SER A 639 -19.52 -43.44 70.62
CA SER A 639 -20.24 -42.22 70.20
C SER A 639 -19.55 -41.43 69.08
N ILE A 640 -18.66 -42.08 68.33
CA ILE A 640 -17.81 -41.44 67.32
C ILE A 640 -18.15 -41.99 65.94
N ASP A 641 -18.15 -41.12 64.92
CA ASP A 641 -18.38 -41.52 63.54
C ASP A 641 -17.24 -42.44 63.04
N ILE A 642 -17.54 -43.42 62.19
CA ILE A 642 -16.58 -44.48 61.81
C ILE A 642 -15.34 -43.89 61.12
N LEU A 643 -15.45 -42.70 60.51
CA LEU A 643 -14.34 -41.94 59.94
C LEU A 643 -13.39 -41.29 60.97
N ASP A 644 -13.80 -41.12 62.24
CA ASP A 644 -13.06 -40.38 63.27
C ASP A 644 -12.34 -41.27 64.30
N PHE A 645 -12.32 -42.59 64.10
CA PHE A 645 -11.71 -43.56 65.01
C PHE A 645 -10.21 -43.32 65.26
N HIS A 646 -9.51 -42.75 64.29
CA HIS A 646 -8.09 -42.44 64.42
C HIS A 646 -7.79 -41.33 65.46
N MET A 647 -8.77 -40.49 65.80
CA MET A 647 -8.59 -39.30 66.66
C MET A 647 -8.47 -39.64 68.15
N LYS A 648 -9.22 -40.62 68.66
CA LYS A 648 -9.16 -41.02 70.08
C LYS A 648 -7.98 -41.94 70.42
N ILE A 649 -7.43 -42.68 69.45
CA ILE A 649 -6.19 -43.48 69.62
C ILE A 649 -5.00 -42.56 69.93
N LYS A 650 -5.01 -41.35 69.35
CA LYS A 650 -4.01 -40.31 69.57
C LYS A 650 -4.11 -39.68 70.97
N GLU A 651 -5.32 -39.59 71.51
CA GLU A 651 -5.62 -38.98 72.81
C GLU A 651 -4.99 -39.74 74.02
N TYR A 652 -4.82 -41.07 73.90
CA TYR A 652 -4.13 -41.88 74.92
C TYR A 652 -2.60 -41.76 74.88
N ARG A 653 -2.01 -41.42 73.72
CA ARG A 653 -0.57 -41.09 73.62
C ARG A 653 -0.23 -39.74 74.24
N ASP A 654 -1.15 -38.78 74.15
CA ASP A 654 -0.87 -37.40 74.55
C ASP A 654 -0.97 -37.15 76.06
N LYS A 655 -1.60 -38.05 76.83
CA LYS A 655 -1.59 -38.03 78.31
C LYS A 655 -0.21 -38.37 78.92
N VAL A 656 0.66 -39.08 78.19
CA VAL A 656 2.04 -39.40 78.64
C VAL A 656 2.99 -38.20 78.51
N ASN A 657 2.70 -37.28 77.58
CA ASN A 657 3.58 -36.15 77.29
C ASN A 657 3.33 -34.90 78.16
N LYS A 658 2.18 -34.82 78.86
CA LYS A 658 1.84 -33.72 79.79
C LYS A 658 2.73 -33.63 81.04
N ILE A 659 3.45 -34.70 81.40
CA ILE A 659 4.35 -34.73 82.57
C ILE A 659 5.77 -34.21 82.24
N LYS A 660 6.16 -34.20 80.95
CA LYS A 660 7.49 -33.72 80.51
C LYS A 660 7.52 -32.21 80.25
N GLN A 661 6.40 -31.59 79.88
CA GLN A 661 6.36 -30.18 79.51
C GLN A 661 6.31 -29.22 80.71
N ILE A 662 5.82 -29.66 81.87
CA ILE A 662 5.83 -28.88 83.12
C ILE A 662 7.28 -28.70 83.65
N LYS A 663 8.19 -29.63 83.34
CA LYS A 663 9.63 -29.52 83.63
C LYS A 663 10.42 -28.61 82.67
N ASN A 664 9.85 -28.21 81.53
CA ASN A 664 10.56 -27.52 80.45
C ASN A 664 10.22 -26.03 80.29
N ASN A 665 9.24 -25.50 81.03
CA ASN A 665 8.97 -24.05 81.05
C ASN A 665 9.48 -23.36 82.32
N LEU A 666 9.82 -24.14 83.36
CA LEU A 666 10.70 -23.71 84.44
C LEU A 666 12.11 -23.36 83.91
N THR A 667 12.56 -24.02 82.84
CA THR A 667 13.80 -23.69 82.12
C THR A 667 13.68 -22.47 81.20
N ASN A 668 12.48 -22.10 80.73
CA ASN A 668 12.29 -20.95 79.81
C ASN A 668 12.20 -19.58 80.53
N VAL A 669 11.88 -19.59 81.83
CA VAL A 669 11.97 -18.40 82.69
C VAL A 669 13.43 -18.13 83.09
N GLU A 670 14.28 -19.16 83.07
CA GLU A 670 15.73 -19.07 83.33
C GLU A 670 16.55 -18.65 82.09
N GLU A 671 16.10 -18.95 80.87
CA GLU A 671 16.77 -18.53 79.62
C GLU A 671 16.52 -17.06 79.25
N THR A 672 15.35 -16.51 79.56
CA THR A 672 15.01 -15.11 79.28
C THR A 672 15.75 -14.11 80.20
N TYR A 673 16.17 -14.54 81.40
CA TYR A 673 17.05 -13.77 82.29
C TYR A 673 18.53 -13.80 81.84
N LYS A 674 18.95 -14.83 81.08
CA LYS A 674 20.31 -14.96 80.52
C LYS A 674 20.52 -14.19 79.20
N VAL A 675 19.46 -13.90 78.43
CA VAL A 675 19.55 -13.17 77.15
C VAL A 675 19.66 -11.65 77.33
N LEU A 676 19.13 -11.11 78.43
CA LEU A 676 19.21 -9.66 78.74
C LEU A 676 20.55 -9.22 79.38
N LEU A 677 21.50 -10.14 79.64
CA LEU A 677 22.72 -9.90 80.45
C LEU A 677 24.04 -10.42 79.84
N LYS A 678 24.11 -10.67 78.53
CA LYS A 678 25.39 -10.95 77.87
C LYS A 678 26.05 -9.66 77.36
N ASP A 679 26.91 -9.13 78.23
CA ASP A 679 28.02 -8.22 77.92
C ASP A 679 27.68 -6.78 77.50
N ARG A 680 27.09 -5.99 78.42
CA ARG A 680 27.22 -4.52 78.37
C ARG A 680 27.47 -3.95 79.77
N ASP A 681 28.58 -3.23 79.89
CA ASP A 681 29.06 -2.57 81.10
C ASP A 681 28.23 -1.29 81.35
N ILE A 682 27.70 -1.14 82.57
CA ILE A 682 26.82 -0.02 82.98
C ILE A 682 27.60 1.32 82.98
N ASP A 683 28.93 1.27 83.02
CA ASP A 683 29.78 2.45 83.01
C ASP A 683 30.14 2.99 81.60
N GLU A 684 29.86 2.26 80.52
CA GLU A 684 30.06 2.76 79.13
C GLU A 684 28.93 3.69 78.66
N ILE A 685 27.73 3.55 79.23
CA ILE A 685 26.57 4.42 78.94
C ILE A 685 26.79 5.85 79.46
N ARG A 686 27.66 6.02 80.46
CA ARG A 686 27.98 7.31 81.10
C ARG A 686 28.91 8.21 80.27
N LYS A 687 29.70 7.64 79.35
CA LYS A 687 30.70 8.38 78.55
C LYS A 687 30.19 8.92 77.21
N ALA A 688 29.05 8.46 76.70
CA ALA A 688 28.52 8.86 75.38
C ALA A 688 27.73 10.20 75.36
N ILE A 689 27.61 10.90 76.50
CA ILE A 689 26.71 12.05 76.67
C ILE A 689 27.36 13.43 76.39
N LYS A 690 28.68 13.55 76.20
CA LYS A 690 29.33 14.85 75.90
C LYS A 690 29.60 15.05 74.41
N ASP A 691 28.98 16.12 73.86
CA ASP A 691 29.46 17.02 72.79
C ASP A 691 28.54 17.26 71.55
N VAL A 692 28.19 18.56 71.42
CA VAL A 692 27.90 19.44 70.26
C VAL A 692 26.52 19.44 69.55
N LEU A 693 25.90 20.65 69.54
CA LEU A 693 24.82 21.19 68.69
C LEU A 693 25.41 21.81 67.39
N PRO A 694 24.69 21.87 66.25
CA PRO A 694 24.03 23.13 65.89
C PRO A 694 22.71 23.04 65.07
N ASN A 695 21.93 24.10 65.31
CA ASN A 695 20.83 24.78 64.61
C ASN A 695 20.43 24.42 63.16
N ASP A 696 19.12 24.56 62.93
CA ASP A 696 18.34 24.54 61.68
C ASP A 696 17.75 23.19 61.26
N LEU A 697 16.72 22.74 61.98
CA LEU A 697 15.80 21.68 61.55
C LEU A 697 14.34 22.05 61.87
N ASN A 698 13.55 22.29 60.82
CA ASN A 698 12.10 22.43 60.87
C ASN A 698 11.44 21.03 60.72
N CYS A 699 11.33 20.25 61.80
CA CYS A 699 10.55 19.00 61.86
C CYS A 699 10.17 18.66 63.33
N SER A 700 8.91 18.28 63.59
CA SER A 700 8.42 17.83 64.91
C SER A 700 7.86 16.40 64.82
N TYR A 701 8.49 15.43 65.50
CA TYR A 701 7.97 14.06 65.65
C TYR A 701 7.97 13.66 67.14
N GLU A 702 7.01 12.85 67.58
CA GLU A 702 6.72 12.63 69.03
C GLU A 702 7.33 11.33 69.62
N SER A 703 7.77 10.34 68.82
CA SER A 703 8.42 9.11 69.34
C SER A 703 9.48 8.46 68.43
N GLU A 704 10.40 7.69 69.03
CA GLU A 704 11.42 6.90 68.29
C GLU A 704 10.77 5.81 67.42
N GLU A 705 9.66 5.21 67.86
CA GLU A 705 8.90 4.25 67.05
C GLU A 705 8.27 4.90 65.81
N GLU A 706 7.83 6.16 65.88
CA GLU A 706 7.32 6.90 64.72
C GLU A 706 8.42 7.20 63.71
N ILE A 707 9.63 7.54 64.17
CA ILE A 707 10.79 7.75 63.30
C ILE A 707 11.35 6.43 62.77
N GLU A 708 11.31 5.35 63.54
CA GLU A 708 11.66 4.03 63.01
C GLU A 708 10.64 3.54 62.00
N LYS A 709 9.35 3.82 62.21
CA LYS A 709 8.31 3.60 61.20
C LYS A 709 8.54 4.49 59.98
N GLU A 710 8.87 5.77 60.13
CA GLU A 710 9.17 6.70 59.02
C GLU A 710 10.49 6.39 58.30
N ILE A 711 11.52 5.92 59.00
CA ILE A 711 12.78 5.44 58.43
C ILE A 711 12.55 4.13 57.72
N LYS A 712 11.81 3.18 58.31
CA LYS A 712 11.41 1.94 57.64
C LYS A 712 10.54 2.24 56.42
N ASN A 713 9.63 3.22 56.49
CA ASN A 713 8.81 3.67 55.37
C ASN A 713 9.64 4.37 54.29
N SER A 714 10.55 5.27 54.67
CA SER A 714 11.42 6.02 53.75
C SER A 714 12.50 5.12 53.13
N SER A 715 13.00 4.13 53.88
CA SER A 715 13.91 3.08 53.39
C SER A 715 13.18 2.10 52.48
N ASN A 716 11.95 1.69 52.81
CA ASN A 716 11.10 0.91 51.90
C ASN A 716 10.75 1.69 50.63
N LYS A 717 10.52 3.02 50.73
CA LYS A 717 10.33 3.92 49.58
C LYS A 717 11.61 4.05 48.77
N LEU A 718 12.78 4.17 49.40
CA LEU A 718 14.09 4.19 48.75
C LEU A 718 14.32 2.89 47.97
N LEU A 719 14.07 1.73 48.58
CA LEU A 719 14.18 0.43 47.91
C LEU A 719 13.22 0.30 46.72
N LYS A 720 12.00 0.84 46.82
CA LYS A 720 11.05 0.91 45.71
C LYS A 720 11.57 1.82 44.59
N VAL A 721 12.04 3.03 44.92
CA VAL A 721 12.59 3.98 43.95
C VAL A 721 13.87 3.44 43.29
N GLU A 722 14.72 2.73 44.03
CA GLU A 722 15.91 2.08 43.46
C GLU A 722 15.56 0.92 42.54
N LYS A 723 14.51 0.16 42.88
CA LYS A 723 13.96 -0.86 41.98
C LYS A 723 13.36 -0.22 40.72
N GLU A 724 12.57 0.85 40.87
CA GLU A 724 12.00 1.62 39.74
C GLU A 724 13.10 2.21 38.85
N ILE A 725 14.19 2.73 39.41
CA ILE A 725 15.36 3.22 38.65
C ILE A 725 15.99 2.06 37.87
N LYS A 726 16.23 0.91 38.49
CA LYS A 726 16.79 -0.27 37.79
C LYS A 726 15.86 -0.78 36.69
N ASP A 727 14.56 -0.81 36.95
CA ASP A 727 13.55 -1.23 35.99
C ASP A 727 13.50 -0.24 34.81
N LEU A 728 13.57 1.07 35.06
CA LEU A 728 13.63 2.13 34.04
C LEU A 728 14.93 2.09 33.23
N ASP A 729 16.10 1.94 33.87
CA ASP A 729 17.40 1.81 33.20
C ASP A 729 17.39 0.59 32.26
N HIS A 730 16.89 -0.55 32.72
CA HIS A 730 16.77 -1.77 31.92
C HIS A 730 15.74 -1.63 30.78
N LEU A 731 14.63 -0.89 31.00
CA LEU A 731 13.65 -0.57 29.96
C LEU A 731 14.26 0.32 28.86
N ILE A 732 15.09 1.29 29.22
CA ILE A 732 15.79 2.18 28.28
C ILE A 732 16.82 1.38 27.47
N GLU A 733 17.63 0.53 28.13
CA GLU A 733 18.65 -0.29 27.44
C GLU A 733 18.04 -1.30 26.45
N LYS A 734 16.94 -1.97 26.83
CA LYS A 734 16.32 -2.99 25.96
C LYS A 734 15.44 -2.43 24.84
N ARG A 735 15.00 -1.17 24.91
CA ARG A 735 14.06 -0.60 23.93
C ARG A 735 14.68 -0.35 22.55
N TYR A 736 15.97 -0.09 22.49
CA TYR A 736 16.68 0.17 21.24
C TYR A 736 17.25 -1.10 20.57
N LEU A 737 17.13 -2.26 21.23
CA LEU A 737 17.67 -3.53 20.72
C LEU A 737 16.91 -3.99 19.47
N GLY A 738 17.61 -4.06 18.33
CA GLY A 738 17.06 -4.51 17.05
C GLY A 738 16.28 -3.46 16.26
N LYS A 739 16.31 -2.19 16.67
CA LYS A 739 15.69 -1.05 15.95
C LYS A 739 16.76 -0.19 15.29
N ARG A 740 16.46 0.36 14.12
CA ARG A 740 17.35 1.27 13.37
C ARG A 740 17.35 2.66 13.97
N VAL A 741 18.41 3.42 13.74
CA VAL A 741 18.55 4.80 14.23
C VAL A 741 17.70 5.75 13.37
N ILE A 742 17.08 6.75 14.00
CA ILE A 742 16.23 7.76 13.32
C ILE A 742 16.95 8.36 12.11
N SER A 743 18.22 8.75 12.25
CA SER A 743 19.00 9.35 11.17
C SER A 743 19.16 8.43 9.96
N GLU A 744 19.31 7.11 10.15
CA GLU A 744 19.44 6.15 9.05
C GLU A 744 18.11 5.95 8.31
N ILE A 745 17.00 5.93 9.06
CA ILE A 745 15.66 5.82 8.47
C ILE A 745 15.32 7.11 7.71
N GLU A 746 15.66 8.28 8.26
CA GLU A 746 15.47 9.57 7.60
C GLU A 746 16.32 9.71 6.34
N GLU A 747 17.57 9.26 6.37
CA GLU A 747 18.45 9.25 5.19
C GLU A 747 17.92 8.33 4.10
N GLU A 748 17.48 7.12 4.46
CA GLU A 748 16.86 6.21 3.49
C GLU A 748 15.54 6.78 2.96
N LEU A 749 14.71 7.36 3.83
CA LEU A 749 13.45 8.01 3.45
C LEU A 749 13.71 9.17 2.49
N TYR A 750 14.71 10.00 2.76
CA TYR A 750 15.13 11.09 1.87
C TYR A 750 15.57 10.55 0.51
N SER A 751 16.39 9.50 0.48
CA SER A 751 16.84 8.86 -0.77
C SER A 751 15.67 8.26 -1.58
N VAL A 752 14.68 7.68 -0.91
CA VAL A 752 13.48 7.11 -1.53
C VAL A 752 12.55 8.23 -2.02
N GLU A 753 12.38 9.30 -1.26
CA GLU A 753 11.60 10.47 -1.66
C GLU A 753 12.23 11.20 -2.85
N GLU A 754 13.57 11.27 -2.91
CA GLU A 754 14.30 11.80 -4.06
C GLU A 754 14.07 10.93 -5.30
N LYS A 755 14.20 9.59 -5.18
CA LYS A 755 13.89 8.65 -6.26
C LYS A 755 12.44 8.78 -6.73
N ILE A 756 11.47 8.85 -5.80
CA ILE A 756 10.05 9.08 -6.12
C ILE A 756 9.87 10.38 -6.89
N SER A 757 10.53 11.47 -6.44
CA SER A 757 10.48 12.76 -7.12
C SER A 757 11.04 12.66 -8.54
N LYS A 758 12.18 11.98 -8.72
CA LYS A 758 12.79 11.70 -10.02
C LYS A 758 11.84 10.92 -10.94
N TYR A 759 11.32 9.78 -10.50
CA TYR A 759 10.40 8.96 -11.29
C TYR A 759 9.07 9.65 -11.57
N LYS A 760 8.55 10.47 -10.65
CA LYS A 760 7.37 11.32 -10.91
C LYS A 760 7.65 12.35 -12.00
N LYS A 761 8.82 13.00 -11.97
CA LYS A 761 9.24 13.94 -13.02
C LYS A 761 9.41 13.22 -14.35
N GLU A 762 10.03 12.05 -14.35
CA GLU A 762 10.24 11.25 -15.56
C GLU A 762 8.92 10.74 -16.15
N PHE A 763 8.01 10.23 -15.32
CA PHE A 763 6.67 9.84 -15.75
C PHE A 763 5.91 11.02 -16.37
N LYS A 764 5.94 12.18 -15.69
CA LYS A 764 5.31 13.41 -16.20
C LYS A 764 5.97 13.89 -17.49
N ALA A 765 7.30 13.75 -17.62
CA ALA A 765 8.02 14.08 -18.84
C ALA A 765 7.63 13.15 -20.00
N LEU A 766 7.50 11.84 -19.76
CA LEU A 766 7.02 10.87 -20.75
C LEU A 766 5.57 11.13 -21.15
N GLU A 767 4.71 11.50 -20.20
CA GLU A 767 3.32 11.88 -20.45
C GLU A 767 3.24 13.15 -21.29
N LEU A 768 3.97 14.20 -20.90
CA LEU A 768 4.06 15.44 -21.67
C LEU A 768 4.67 15.22 -23.05
N ALA A 769 5.73 14.43 -23.17
CA ALA A 769 6.36 14.11 -24.45
C ALA A 769 5.38 13.35 -25.36
N SER A 770 4.69 12.35 -24.82
CA SER A 770 3.67 11.59 -25.55
C SER A 770 2.52 12.48 -26.02
N LEU A 771 2.02 13.35 -25.15
CA LEU A 771 0.93 14.27 -25.48
C LEU A 771 1.38 15.32 -26.49
N LYS A 772 2.55 15.95 -26.29
CA LYS A 772 3.09 16.94 -27.22
C LYS A 772 3.42 16.34 -28.57
N LEU A 773 3.97 15.13 -28.60
CA LEU A 773 4.24 14.43 -29.86
C LEU A 773 2.94 14.09 -30.59
N GLN A 774 1.88 13.68 -29.88
CA GLN A 774 0.54 13.50 -30.46
C GLN A 774 -0.07 14.81 -30.98
N GLU A 775 0.04 15.89 -30.21
CA GLU A 775 -0.44 17.22 -30.61
C GLU A 775 0.30 17.74 -31.83
N SER A 776 1.64 17.70 -31.81
CA SER A 776 2.47 18.10 -32.94
C SER A 776 2.15 17.26 -34.17
N PHE A 777 2.00 15.95 -34.04
CA PHE A 777 1.63 15.12 -35.19
C PHE A 777 0.22 15.44 -35.72
N LYS A 778 -0.72 15.76 -34.83
CA LYS A 778 -2.05 16.23 -35.23
C LYS A 778 -1.97 17.58 -35.97
N GLU A 779 -1.14 18.50 -35.50
CA GLU A 779 -0.89 19.79 -36.13
C GLU A 779 -0.21 19.64 -37.51
N LEU A 780 0.80 18.78 -37.62
CA LEU A 780 1.44 18.45 -38.90
C LEU A 780 0.40 17.89 -39.89
N ARG A 781 -0.50 17.01 -39.44
CA ARG A 781 -1.61 16.51 -40.25
C ARG A 781 -2.58 17.61 -40.68
N THR A 782 -2.86 18.60 -39.83
CA THR A 782 -3.70 19.75 -40.21
C THR A 782 -3.09 20.61 -41.30
N ASN A 783 -1.76 20.64 -41.43
CA ASN A 783 -1.07 21.37 -42.51
C ASN A 783 -1.11 20.64 -43.86
N VAL A 784 -1.14 19.29 -43.83
CA VAL A 784 -1.21 18.45 -45.04
C VAL A 784 -2.60 18.50 -45.69
N GLY A 785 -3.66 18.53 -44.88
CA GLY A 785 -5.06 18.49 -45.35
C GLY A 785 -5.41 19.58 -46.38
N PRO A 786 -5.16 20.87 -46.14
CA PRO A 786 -5.43 21.94 -47.10
C PRO A 786 -4.66 21.80 -48.42
N LYS A 787 -3.39 21.35 -48.38
CA LYS A 787 -2.62 21.10 -49.61
C LYS A 787 -3.23 19.95 -50.39
N LEU A 788 -3.57 18.84 -49.72
CA LEU A 788 -4.23 17.71 -50.36
C LEU A 788 -5.58 18.13 -50.97
N ASN A 789 -6.42 18.86 -50.24
CA ASN A 789 -7.69 19.39 -50.74
C ASN A 789 -7.49 20.23 -52.02
N LYS A 790 -6.48 21.10 -52.04
CA LYS A 790 -6.14 21.94 -53.20
C LYS A 790 -5.66 21.10 -54.39
N GLU A 791 -4.78 20.14 -54.18
CA GLU A 791 -4.29 19.23 -55.22
C GLU A 791 -5.43 18.41 -55.83
N VAL A 792 -6.30 17.85 -54.99
CA VAL A 792 -7.46 17.08 -55.43
C VAL A 792 -8.43 17.97 -56.20
N LEU A 793 -8.72 19.18 -55.70
CA LEU A 793 -9.59 20.13 -56.38
C LEU A 793 -9.04 20.53 -57.75
N ASN A 794 -7.75 20.84 -57.85
CA ASN A 794 -7.12 21.23 -59.12
C ASN A 794 -7.24 20.11 -60.17
N LYS A 795 -6.93 18.88 -59.78
CA LYS A 795 -7.03 17.71 -60.66
C LYS A 795 -8.49 17.39 -61.01
N PHE A 796 -9.40 17.49 -60.05
CA PHE A 796 -10.82 17.24 -60.27
C PHE A 796 -11.45 18.32 -61.18
N ASN A 797 -11.08 19.59 -61.03
CA ASN A 797 -11.52 20.67 -61.90
C ASN A 797 -10.96 20.54 -63.32
N PHE A 798 -9.75 20.01 -63.49
CA PHE A 798 -9.22 19.67 -64.81
C PHE A 798 -10.09 18.59 -65.50
N LEU A 799 -10.60 17.61 -64.75
CA LEU A 799 -11.46 16.54 -65.26
C LEU A 799 -12.91 17.00 -65.52
N THR A 800 -13.36 18.06 -64.84
CA THR A 800 -14.78 18.48 -64.82
C THR A 800 -15.04 19.85 -65.44
N ASN A 801 -14.01 20.54 -65.98
CA ASN A 801 -14.07 21.91 -66.49
C ASN A 801 -14.47 22.95 -65.43
N GLU A 802 -13.77 22.96 -64.30
CA GLU A 802 -13.91 23.99 -63.25
C GLU A 802 -15.32 24.09 -62.62
N PHE A 803 -16.07 23.00 -62.62
CA PHE A 803 -17.45 22.99 -62.12
C PHE A 803 -17.55 23.07 -60.58
N TYR A 804 -16.49 22.69 -59.85
CA TYR A 804 -16.52 22.59 -58.38
C TYR A 804 -15.62 23.64 -57.74
N ARG A 805 -16.07 24.22 -56.62
CA ARG A 805 -15.34 25.30 -55.93
C ARG A 805 -14.41 24.79 -54.83
N ASP A 806 -14.78 23.71 -54.15
CA ASP A 806 -14.04 23.19 -53.00
C ASP A 806 -14.23 21.67 -52.86
N VAL A 807 -13.20 21.01 -52.32
CA VAL A 807 -13.19 19.58 -51.97
C VAL A 807 -12.66 19.47 -50.55
N LYS A 808 -13.37 18.74 -49.69
CA LYS A 808 -12.95 18.44 -48.32
C LYS A 808 -12.82 16.93 -48.14
N ILE A 809 -11.69 16.53 -47.58
CA ILE A 809 -11.32 15.13 -47.37
C ILE A 809 -11.32 14.86 -45.86
N SER A 810 -12.00 13.81 -45.41
CA SER A 810 -12.02 13.38 -44.01
C SER A 810 -10.80 12.51 -43.67
N GLU A 811 -10.62 12.18 -42.39
CA GLU A 811 -9.55 11.28 -41.95
C GLU A 811 -9.68 9.85 -42.52
N ASP A 812 -10.88 9.44 -42.91
CA ASP A 812 -11.18 8.12 -43.47
C ASP A 812 -11.27 8.14 -45.01
N TYR A 813 -10.82 9.25 -45.62
CA TYR A 813 -10.86 9.55 -47.05
C TYR A 813 -12.26 9.74 -47.63
N GLU A 814 -13.26 10.01 -46.78
CA GLU A 814 -14.58 10.41 -47.25
C GLU A 814 -14.51 11.82 -47.86
N LEU A 815 -15.17 11.99 -49.01
CA LEU A 815 -15.06 13.19 -49.82
C LEU A 815 -16.36 13.98 -49.77
N LYS A 816 -16.26 15.26 -49.44
CA LYS A 816 -17.35 16.24 -49.56
C LYS A 816 -16.97 17.31 -50.56
N ILE A 817 -17.91 17.64 -51.41
CA ILE A 817 -17.72 18.62 -52.48
C ILE A 817 -18.61 19.82 -52.25
N ARG A 818 -18.11 20.99 -52.62
CA ARG A 818 -18.89 22.22 -52.65
C ARG A 818 -19.06 22.70 -54.08
N ASN A 819 -20.31 22.88 -54.46
CA ASN A 819 -20.67 23.66 -55.63
C ASN A 819 -21.47 24.87 -55.16
N ASP A 820 -21.03 26.08 -55.53
CA ASP A 820 -21.55 27.35 -55.02
C ASP A 820 -21.67 27.38 -53.48
N ASN A 821 -22.90 27.41 -52.95
CA ASN A 821 -23.20 27.45 -51.50
C ASN A 821 -23.60 26.08 -50.93
N LEU A 822 -23.71 25.04 -51.74
CA LEU A 822 -24.17 23.71 -51.31
C LEU A 822 -22.98 22.79 -51.10
N LEU A 823 -22.85 22.27 -49.88
CA LEU A 823 -21.90 21.22 -49.51
C LEU A 823 -22.65 19.90 -49.45
N PHE A 824 -22.19 18.89 -50.19
CA PHE A 824 -22.83 17.59 -50.22
C PHE A 824 -21.81 16.45 -50.35
N ASP A 825 -22.25 15.25 -50.04
CA ASP A 825 -21.42 14.05 -50.06
C ASP A 825 -21.10 13.61 -51.49
N SER A 826 -19.89 13.08 -51.70
CA SER A 826 -19.47 12.44 -52.95
C SER A 826 -20.41 11.31 -53.40
N GLU A 827 -21.17 10.70 -52.49
CA GLU A 827 -22.16 9.66 -52.83
C GLU A 827 -23.31 10.15 -53.71
N ILE A 828 -23.60 11.44 -53.71
CA ILE A 828 -24.67 12.04 -54.53
C ILE A 828 -24.22 12.24 -56.00
N LEU A 829 -22.91 12.17 -56.26
CA LEU A 829 -22.38 12.28 -57.63
C LEU A 829 -22.75 11.07 -58.49
N SER A 830 -22.90 11.30 -59.80
CA SER A 830 -22.92 10.20 -60.77
C SER A 830 -21.65 9.35 -60.63
N ASN A 831 -21.75 8.03 -60.86
CA ASN A 831 -20.62 7.11 -60.73
C ASN A 831 -19.37 7.59 -61.49
N GLY A 832 -19.50 8.06 -62.73
CA GLY A 832 -18.36 8.59 -63.50
C GLY A 832 -17.72 9.85 -62.90
N ALA A 833 -18.51 10.75 -62.28
CA ALA A 833 -17.96 11.92 -61.59
C ALA A 833 -17.31 11.54 -60.24
N LYS A 834 -17.89 10.56 -59.54
CA LYS A 834 -17.30 9.96 -58.32
C LYS A 834 -15.95 9.31 -58.64
N ASP A 835 -15.87 8.53 -59.71
CA ASP A 835 -14.61 7.92 -60.15
C ASP A 835 -13.56 8.98 -60.53
N GLN A 836 -13.93 10.07 -61.21
CA GLN A 836 -13.00 11.18 -61.50
C GLN A 836 -12.49 11.86 -60.22
N LEU A 837 -13.35 12.01 -59.21
CA LEU A 837 -12.98 12.61 -57.92
C LEU A 837 -11.98 11.70 -57.16
N TYR A 838 -12.23 10.39 -57.11
CA TYR A 838 -11.32 9.46 -56.47
C TYR A 838 -10.02 9.24 -57.29
N LEU A 839 -10.07 9.36 -58.62
CA LEU A 839 -8.86 9.41 -59.44
C LEU A 839 -8.01 10.62 -59.06
N ALA A 840 -8.62 11.81 -58.95
CA ALA A 840 -7.93 13.02 -58.51
C ALA A 840 -7.33 12.87 -57.11
N LEU A 841 -8.02 12.19 -56.17
CA LEU A 841 -7.49 11.83 -54.86
C LEU A 841 -6.25 10.94 -54.96
N ARG A 842 -6.32 9.84 -55.73
CA ARG A 842 -5.20 8.90 -55.91
C ARG A 842 -3.98 9.56 -56.50
N LEU A 843 -4.15 10.30 -57.59
CA LEU A 843 -3.05 11.02 -58.24
C LEU A 843 -2.44 12.04 -57.27
N SER A 844 -3.25 12.71 -56.46
CA SER A 844 -2.73 13.61 -55.42
C SER A 844 -1.94 12.88 -54.34
N PHE A 845 -2.38 11.70 -53.90
CA PHE A 845 -1.60 10.87 -52.99
C PHE A 845 -0.28 10.41 -53.61
N ILE A 846 -0.29 9.95 -54.86
CA ILE A 846 0.94 9.53 -55.54
C ILE A 846 1.92 10.70 -55.62
N ASN A 847 1.47 11.87 -56.08
CA ASN A 847 2.33 13.05 -56.15
C ASN A 847 2.91 13.41 -54.79
N MET A 848 2.10 13.42 -53.74
CA MET A 848 2.56 13.79 -52.39
C MET A 848 3.46 12.73 -51.75
N LEU A 849 3.32 11.45 -52.11
CA LEU A 849 4.17 10.36 -51.61
C LEU A 849 5.51 10.30 -52.35
N PHE A 850 5.53 10.63 -53.64
CA PHE A 850 6.64 10.36 -54.55
C PHE A 850 7.14 11.61 -55.27
N GLU A 851 7.06 12.81 -54.65
CA GLU A 851 7.33 14.13 -55.28
C GLU A 851 8.61 14.19 -56.15
N ASN A 852 9.62 13.33 -55.91
CA ASN A 852 10.88 13.24 -56.69
C ASN A 852 11.25 11.82 -57.17
N GLU A 853 10.37 10.83 -57.02
CA GLU A 853 10.65 9.44 -57.38
C GLU A 853 9.87 9.02 -58.63
N ASN A 854 10.57 8.41 -59.58
CA ASN A 854 9.91 7.77 -60.71
C ASN A 854 9.28 6.46 -60.24
N VAL A 855 7.95 6.37 -60.26
CA VAL A 855 7.19 5.18 -59.88
C VAL A 855 6.27 4.71 -61.02
N PRO A 856 6.03 3.40 -61.16
CA PRO A 856 5.12 2.89 -62.17
C PRO A 856 3.67 3.01 -61.71
N LEU A 857 2.81 3.56 -62.57
CA LEU A 857 1.36 3.63 -62.38
C LEU A 857 0.67 2.53 -63.19
N PHE A 858 -0.13 1.70 -62.54
CA PHE A 858 -0.91 0.62 -63.16
C PHE A 858 -2.39 1.02 -63.25
N LEU A 859 -2.97 0.88 -64.43
CA LEU A 859 -4.38 1.17 -64.71
C LEU A 859 -5.00 -0.04 -65.41
N ASP A 860 -6.04 -0.64 -64.83
CA ASP A 860 -6.79 -1.76 -65.40
C ASP A 860 -8.21 -1.35 -65.74
N ASP A 861 -8.50 -1.13 -67.03
CA ASP A 861 -9.80 -0.68 -67.55
C ASP A 861 -10.39 0.50 -66.72
N ALA A 862 -9.51 1.39 -66.25
CA ALA A 862 -9.82 2.40 -65.22
C ALA A 862 -10.85 3.44 -65.66
N PHE A 863 -11.05 3.63 -66.97
CA PHE A 863 -11.93 4.65 -67.55
C PHE A 863 -13.21 4.09 -68.19
N ILE A 864 -13.61 2.87 -67.80
CA ILE A 864 -14.79 2.21 -68.38
C ILE A 864 -16.10 2.99 -68.15
N GLN A 865 -16.19 3.76 -67.06
CA GLN A 865 -17.38 4.56 -66.74
C GLN A 865 -17.36 5.96 -67.38
N TYR A 866 -16.33 6.30 -68.15
CA TYR A 866 -16.14 7.66 -68.66
C TYR A 866 -16.72 7.78 -70.06
N ASP A 867 -17.41 8.89 -70.33
CA ASP A 867 -17.67 9.31 -71.70
C ASP A 867 -16.36 9.71 -72.42
N ASP A 868 -16.39 9.78 -73.74
CA ASP A 868 -15.18 10.00 -74.54
C ASP A 868 -14.45 11.30 -74.18
N LYS A 869 -15.18 12.38 -73.85
CA LYS A 869 -14.59 13.66 -73.44
C LYS A 869 -13.96 13.58 -72.05
N ARG A 870 -14.57 12.85 -71.12
CA ARG A 870 -14.01 12.59 -69.78
C ARG A 870 -12.78 11.70 -69.87
N ARG A 871 -12.80 10.66 -70.71
CA ARG A 871 -11.67 9.76 -70.98
C ARG A 871 -10.50 10.53 -71.58
N GLU A 872 -10.76 11.38 -72.58
CA GLU A 872 -9.74 12.25 -73.18
C GLU A 872 -9.08 13.17 -72.14
N ARG A 873 -9.88 13.81 -71.28
CA ARG A 873 -9.35 14.65 -70.18
C ARG A 873 -8.58 13.84 -69.15
N ALA A 874 -9.02 12.62 -68.83
CA ALA A 874 -8.31 11.76 -67.89
C ALA A 874 -6.94 11.31 -68.43
N LEU A 875 -6.86 10.95 -69.71
CA LEU A 875 -5.59 10.63 -70.38
C LEU A 875 -4.68 11.87 -70.44
N LYS A 876 -5.21 13.05 -70.78
CA LYS A 876 -4.47 14.32 -70.72
C LYS A 876 -3.92 14.60 -69.33
N LEU A 877 -4.71 14.34 -68.28
CA LEU A 877 -4.27 14.52 -66.90
C LEU A 877 -3.09 13.59 -66.60
N LEU A 878 -3.22 12.29 -66.88
CA LEU A 878 -2.15 11.31 -66.64
C LEU A 878 -0.83 11.67 -67.34
N ILE A 879 -0.90 12.14 -68.58
CA ILE A 879 0.28 12.60 -69.32
C ILE A 879 0.88 13.86 -68.68
N LYS A 880 0.02 14.80 -68.27
CA LYS A 880 0.43 16.06 -67.62
C LYS A 880 1.10 15.83 -66.27
N GLU A 881 0.65 14.84 -65.49
CA GLU A 881 1.27 14.49 -64.20
C GLU A 881 2.71 13.98 -64.37
N GLY A 882 3.09 13.52 -65.57
CA GLY A 882 4.49 13.21 -65.88
C GLY A 882 5.03 11.97 -65.16
N PHE A 883 4.18 10.99 -64.84
CA PHE A 883 4.62 9.73 -64.24
C PHE A 883 5.71 9.06 -65.11
N GLY A 884 6.79 8.62 -64.47
CA GLY A 884 7.93 8.05 -65.16
C GLY A 884 7.58 6.78 -65.97
N GLN A 885 6.58 6.01 -65.54
CA GLN A 885 6.04 4.89 -66.32
C GLN A 885 4.54 4.71 -66.05
N ILE A 886 3.75 4.57 -67.11
CA ILE A 886 2.32 4.27 -67.05
C ILE A 886 2.09 2.96 -67.77
N ILE A 887 1.45 2.00 -67.11
CA ILE A 887 1.12 0.69 -67.64
C ILE A 887 -0.42 0.60 -67.64
N PHE A 888 -1.00 0.83 -68.81
CA PHE A 888 -2.44 0.92 -69.00
C PHE A 888 -2.96 -0.32 -69.73
N PHE A 889 -3.73 -1.15 -69.05
CA PHE A 889 -4.48 -2.26 -69.63
C PHE A 889 -5.88 -1.79 -70.07
N THR A 890 -6.21 -1.98 -71.35
CA THR A 890 -7.54 -1.65 -71.90
C THR A 890 -8.06 -2.75 -72.84
N CYS A 891 -9.38 -2.95 -72.86
CA CYS A 891 -10.07 -3.69 -73.93
C CYS A 891 -10.61 -2.80 -75.05
N GLN A 892 -10.56 -1.47 -74.89
CA GLN A 892 -11.16 -0.53 -75.82
C GLN A 892 -10.07 0.08 -76.72
N THR A 893 -10.44 0.37 -77.97
CA THR A 893 -9.54 1.03 -78.93
C THR A 893 -9.58 2.56 -78.83
N ILE A 894 -10.53 3.09 -78.06
CA ILE A 894 -10.75 4.52 -77.91
C ILE A 894 -9.57 5.21 -77.20
N GLU A 895 -8.95 4.60 -76.19
CA GLU A 895 -7.75 5.15 -75.55
C GLU A 895 -6.61 5.26 -76.55
N LYS A 896 -6.43 4.25 -77.42
CA LYS A 896 -5.43 4.28 -78.49
C LYS A 896 -5.68 5.45 -79.44
N ASN A 897 -6.91 5.58 -79.96
CA ASN A 897 -7.27 6.66 -80.87
C ASN A 897 -7.05 8.05 -80.25
N ILE A 898 -7.34 8.18 -78.96
CA ILE A 898 -7.14 9.42 -78.21
C ILE A 898 -5.65 9.74 -78.09
N LEU A 899 -4.80 8.76 -77.77
CA LEU A 899 -3.34 8.93 -77.67
C LEU A 899 -2.70 9.27 -79.02
N ASP A 900 -3.15 8.59 -80.09
CA ASP A 900 -2.74 8.87 -81.47
C ASP A 900 -3.08 10.33 -81.85
N ASN A 901 -4.31 10.78 -81.54
CA ASN A 901 -4.75 12.16 -81.79
C ASN A 901 -3.96 13.21 -80.98
N MET A 902 -3.41 12.83 -79.82
CA MET A 902 -2.57 13.71 -79.00
C MET A 902 -1.10 13.72 -79.42
N ASN A 903 -0.69 12.94 -80.43
CA ASN A 903 0.71 12.73 -80.81
C ASN A 903 1.60 12.37 -79.61
N THR A 904 1.08 11.55 -78.69
CA THR A 904 1.84 11.10 -77.52
C THR A 904 2.73 9.91 -77.91
N ASP A 905 3.98 9.90 -77.45
CA ASP A 905 4.88 8.76 -77.62
C ASP A 905 4.49 7.64 -76.63
N TYR A 906 4.02 6.50 -77.13
CA TYR A 906 3.60 5.36 -76.32
C TYR A 906 4.00 4.02 -76.94
N ASN A 907 4.26 3.03 -76.09
CA ASN A 907 4.50 1.65 -76.50
C ASN A 907 3.19 0.87 -76.57
N LEU A 908 2.80 0.38 -77.74
CA LEU A 908 1.60 -0.44 -77.93
C LEU A 908 1.94 -1.93 -77.83
N ILE A 909 1.40 -2.60 -76.83
CA ILE A 909 1.56 -4.04 -76.62
C ILE A 909 0.21 -4.72 -76.88
N GLN A 910 0.13 -5.56 -77.92
CA GLN A 910 -1.07 -6.33 -78.21
C GLN A 910 -0.95 -7.75 -77.64
N LEU A 911 -1.89 -8.14 -76.78
CA LEU A 911 -1.96 -9.48 -76.22
C LEU A 911 -2.66 -10.41 -77.23
N SER A 912 -1.96 -11.48 -77.62
CA SER A 912 -2.42 -12.49 -78.59
C SER A 912 -3.37 -13.51 -78.00
#